data_AF-A0A819L0J5-F1
#
_entry.id   AF-A0A819L0J5-F1
#
_cell.length_a   1.000
_cell.length_b   1.000
_cell.length_c   1.000
_cell.angle_alpha   90.00
_cell.angle_beta   90.00
_cell.angle_gamma   90.00
#
_symmetry.space_group_name_H-M   'P 1'
#
loop_
_entity.id
_entity.type
_entity.pdbx_description
1 polymer ?
#
loop_
_entity_poly.entity_id
_entity_poly.type
_entity_poly.pdbx_seq_one_letter_code
_entity_poly.pdbx_strand_id
1 'polypeptide(L)'
;YINPFVSFLDNTRWRCSICFRVNDLPQEFLFDPVTKTYGDPSRRPEVRFGTVEYTATADYMARPPQPAMYLFLLDVSHNAIQTGYLQSFCDILSENLNSLPGDARTKIGFITYDSRLHYYDLSDRSNGTFRVMIVPDLDNKPEDFLPMPDGLLVTLCECKSIVETFLNELPKLYQDNNETDSALGSALQIAAKLLGQTGGRVTVMQTRIPNLNPGALNESVSGGKEPTVIGPTSDYYKKLSLDYASLQIACDLFLLNSHHIDLATLSCIAKYSGGEVKYYPGFHSVQKPHEVERFENDLRRYLQRKIGFEAVMRLRSPPALSIHAFHGSGFVRSVDLLVLPNINPDAAFGIQVSIEDTLASYTSVTFQVALLYTSSKSERRIRVHTLSLPVSSSLTEICGNADQEAITSLVAKMAAERSMTSSIYEARDAMSNVSCDILKACLSNNISNRAFSLLVPYSLRLIPLYMLSMIKSTAFRAGSASRIDDRAFYLELCKTLPTQYLMQIFYPDLYPLHTIEDKSQIIQDGEDELHIPQRVHLSFRNIDSHGAYILDTSEYIYIYIGKAVSDHFVQNVFNVQTFSALPFDSYSLPELENPLSMKIHNFLSYLIQSRPHGVAIHIMREDSSHRHLFTRYLVDDKSESTMSYVEFLRYIREQIVK
;
A
#
# COMPACT_ATOMS: atom_id res chain seq x y z
N TYR A 1 -17.47 -19.00 12.08
CA TYR A 1 -17.64 -18.34 13.39
C TYR A 1 -19.08 -17.88 13.51
N ILE A 2 -19.66 -17.98 14.71
CA ILE A 2 -20.98 -17.38 14.97
C ILE A 2 -20.91 -15.88 14.66
N ASN A 3 -22.01 -15.32 14.15
CA ASN A 3 -22.03 -13.98 13.57
C ASN A 3 -23.44 -13.37 13.65
N PRO A 4 -23.63 -12.08 13.32
CA PRO A 4 -24.94 -11.43 13.45
C PRO A 4 -26.07 -11.99 12.59
N PHE A 5 -25.74 -12.72 11.52
CA PHE A 5 -26.73 -13.19 10.55
C PHE A 5 -27.23 -14.61 10.83
N VAL A 6 -26.79 -15.23 11.94
CA VAL A 6 -27.26 -16.55 12.34
C VAL A 6 -28.71 -16.51 12.83
N SER A 7 -29.41 -17.64 12.79
CA SER A 7 -30.76 -17.74 13.35
C SER A 7 -30.75 -18.64 14.58
N PHE A 8 -31.06 -18.11 15.75
CA PHE A 8 -31.31 -18.92 16.94
C PHE A 8 -32.69 -19.58 16.81
N LEU A 9 -32.74 -20.91 16.87
CA LEU A 9 -33.98 -21.67 16.78
C LEU A 9 -34.61 -21.83 18.18
N ASP A 10 -33.75 -21.96 19.18
CA ASP A 10 -34.05 -22.02 20.61
C ASP A 10 -32.76 -21.70 21.40
N ASN A 11 -32.79 -21.82 22.73
CA ASN A 11 -31.64 -21.55 23.60
C ASN A 11 -30.53 -22.62 23.54
N THR A 12 -30.69 -23.65 22.72
CA THR A 12 -29.78 -24.79 22.60
C THR A 12 -29.31 -25.03 21.16
N ARG A 13 -29.86 -24.34 20.17
CA ARG A 13 -29.56 -24.57 18.75
C ARG A 13 -29.58 -23.28 17.94
N TRP A 14 -28.68 -23.21 16.97
CA TRP A 14 -28.59 -22.12 16.01
C TRP A 14 -28.34 -22.63 14.60
N ARG A 15 -28.82 -21.89 13.60
CA ARG A 15 -28.63 -22.17 12.19
C ARG A 15 -27.54 -21.28 11.62
N CYS A 16 -26.57 -21.88 10.94
CA CYS A 16 -25.50 -21.16 10.26
C CYS A 16 -26.04 -20.32 9.09
N SER A 17 -25.59 -19.08 8.98
CA SER A 17 -25.94 -18.14 7.90
C SER A 17 -25.23 -18.39 6.56
N ILE A 18 -24.22 -19.27 6.55
CA ILE A 18 -23.39 -19.57 5.38
C ILE A 18 -23.80 -20.91 4.75
N CYS A 19 -23.89 -21.98 5.55
CA CYS A 19 -24.19 -23.33 5.06
C CYS A 19 -25.54 -23.89 5.52
N PHE A 20 -26.33 -23.12 6.27
CA PHE A 20 -27.67 -23.48 6.78
C PHE A 20 -27.75 -24.72 7.69
N ARG A 21 -26.61 -25.33 8.04
CA ARG A 21 -26.57 -26.42 9.01
C ARG A 21 -27.02 -25.91 10.38
N VAL A 22 -27.84 -26.71 11.06
CA VAL A 22 -28.22 -26.51 12.46
C VAL A 22 -27.11 -27.08 13.35
N ASN A 23 -26.70 -26.31 14.33
CA ASN A 23 -25.64 -26.64 15.28
C ASN A 23 -26.18 -26.48 16.70
N ASP A 24 -25.61 -27.25 17.62
CA ASP A 24 -25.87 -27.08 19.04
C ASP A 24 -25.20 -25.80 19.55
N LEU A 25 -25.86 -25.14 20.50
CA LEU A 25 -25.40 -23.95 21.19
C LEU A 25 -24.92 -24.36 22.59
N PRO A 26 -23.62 -24.25 22.88
CA PRO A 26 -23.10 -24.55 24.21
C PRO A 26 -23.76 -23.67 25.28
N GLN A 27 -24.07 -24.23 26.46
CA GLN A 27 -24.70 -23.47 27.56
C GLN A 27 -23.87 -22.26 27.99
N GLU A 28 -22.54 -22.34 27.91
CA GLU A 28 -21.62 -21.24 28.18
C GLU A 28 -21.86 -20.02 27.28
N PHE A 29 -22.42 -20.23 26.09
CA PHE A 29 -22.76 -19.16 25.16
C PHE A 29 -23.96 -18.32 25.63
N LEU A 30 -24.76 -18.82 26.59
CA LEU A 30 -25.84 -18.05 27.19
C LEU A 30 -25.35 -16.98 28.17
N PHE A 31 -24.07 -17.01 28.55
CA PHE A 31 -23.44 -15.98 29.38
C PHE A 31 -23.03 -14.79 28.51
N ASP A 32 -23.44 -13.58 28.84
CA ASP A 32 -22.96 -12.35 28.22
C ASP A 32 -21.70 -11.88 28.95
N PRO A 33 -20.52 -11.88 28.29
CA PRO A 33 -19.27 -11.48 28.91
C PRO A 33 -19.20 -9.98 29.26
N VAL A 34 -20.02 -9.14 28.61
CA VAL A 34 -20.03 -7.68 28.82
C VAL A 34 -20.84 -7.32 30.05
N THR A 35 -22.08 -7.80 30.14
CA THR A 35 -22.97 -7.51 31.28
C THR A 35 -22.80 -8.48 32.44
N LYS A 36 -22.09 -9.60 32.23
CA LYS A 36 -21.92 -10.71 33.19
C LYS A 36 -23.26 -11.34 33.61
N THR A 37 -24.22 -11.45 32.69
CA THR A 37 -25.55 -12.03 32.94
C THR A 37 -25.82 -13.22 32.04
N TYR A 38 -26.72 -14.12 32.44
CA TYR A 38 -27.17 -15.26 31.62
C TYR A 38 -28.51 -14.96 30.94
N GLY A 39 -28.71 -15.54 29.74
CA GLY A 39 -30.05 -15.84 29.24
C GLY A 39 -30.30 -15.52 27.77
N ASP A 40 -29.69 -14.46 27.23
CA ASP A 40 -29.95 -14.02 25.86
C ASP A 40 -28.65 -13.97 25.02
N PRO A 41 -28.43 -14.96 24.14
CA PRO A 41 -27.21 -15.03 23.33
C PRO A 41 -27.12 -13.89 22.31
N SER A 42 -28.22 -13.20 21.99
CA SER A 42 -28.25 -12.09 21.03
C SER A 42 -27.51 -10.83 21.53
N ARG A 43 -27.27 -10.75 22.83
CA ARG A 43 -26.57 -9.61 23.45
C ARG A 43 -25.05 -9.66 23.25
N ARG A 44 -24.52 -10.83 22.91
CA ARG A 44 -23.07 -11.05 22.79
C ARG A 44 -22.48 -10.24 21.63
N PRO A 45 -21.27 -9.67 21.78
CA PRO A 45 -20.65 -8.83 20.74
C PRO A 45 -20.57 -9.51 19.36
N GLU A 46 -20.22 -10.80 19.33
CA GLU A 46 -20.11 -11.59 18.10
C GLU A 46 -21.45 -11.84 17.38
N VAL A 47 -22.58 -11.59 18.04
CA VAL A 47 -23.91 -11.62 17.42
C VAL A 47 -24.39 -10.21 17.06
N ARG A 48 -23.81 -9.16 17.66
CA ARG A 48 -24.23 -7.77 17.41
C ARG A 48 -23.41 -7.07 16.34
N PHE A 49 -22.15 -7.45 16.17
CA PHE A 49 -21.22 -6.76 15.30
C PHE A 49 -20.68 -7.66 14.20
N GLY A 50 -20.65 -7.15 12.97
CA GLY A 50 -20.08 -7.86 11.82
C GLY A 50 -18.56 -8.00 11.89
N THR A 51 -17.88 -7.15 12.67
CA THR A 51 -16.43 -7.20 12.91
C THR A 51 -16.16 -7.44 14.39
N VAL A 52 -15.48 -8.55 14.71
CA VAL A 52 -15.13 -8.92 16.09
C VAL A 52 -13.75 -9.58 16.15
N GLU A 53 -13.18 -9.63 17.35
CA GLU A 53 -11.90 -10.29 17.62
C GLU A 53 -12.04 -11.29 18.77
N TYR A 54 -11.49 -12.49 18.59
CA TYR A 54 -11.48 -13.56 19.58
C TYR A 54 -10.06 -13.83 20.08
N THR A 55 -9.94 -14.23 21.34
CA THR A 55 -8.76 -14.93 21.83
C THR A 55 -8.77 -16.36 21.25
N ALA A 56 -7.69 -16.77 20.59
CA ALA A 56 -7.61 -18.11 20.02
C ALA A 56 -7.31 -19.15 21.13
N THR A 57 -7.96 -20.31 21.08
CA THR A 57 -7.67 -21.44 21.98
C THR A 57 -6.41 -22.18 21.55
N ALA A 58 -5.92 -23.11 22.38
CA ALA A 58 -4.73 -23.91 22.09
C ALA A 58 -4.84 -24.70 20.77
N ASP A 59 -6.04 -25.07 20.33
CA ASP A 59 -6.27 -25.78 19.06
C ASP A 59 -5.89 -24.97 17.81
N TYR A 60 -5.78 -23.64 17.96
CA TYR A 60 -5.36 -22.73 16.88
C TYR A 60 -3.84 -22.46 16.91
N MET A 61 -3.08 -23.20 17.71
CA MET A 61 -1.64 -23.02 17.90
C MET A 61 -0.90 -24.31 17.53
N ALA A 62 -0.14 -24.27 16.42
CA ALA A 62 0.81 -25.35 16.11
C ALA A 62 2.04 -25.29 17.02
N ARG A 63 2.37 -24.09 17.50
CA ARG A 63 3.44 -23.77 18.44
C ARG A 63 3.04 -22.55 19.28
N PRO A 64 3.70 -22.30 20.43
CA PRO A 64 3.48 -21.09 21.20
C PRO A 64 3.74 -19.82 20.37
N PRO A 65 3.00 -18.71 20.63
CA PRO A 65 3.23 -17.43 19.98
C PRO A 65 4.70 -16.96 20.08
N GLN A 66 5.32 -16.76 18.92
CA GLN A 66 6.70 -16.29 18.81
C GLN A 66 6.81 -14.80 19.18
N PRO A 67 7.98 -14.34 19.65
CA PRO A 67 8.24 -12.91 19.82
C PRO A 67 8.28 -12.18 18.47
N ALA A 68 8.14 -10.86 18.51
CA ALA A 68 8.38 -10.03 17.33
C ALA A 68 9.87 -10.03 16.98
N MET A 69 10.18 -10.35 15.72
CA MET A 69 11.55 -10.43 15.20
C MET A 69 11.73 -9.41 14.08
N TYR A 70 12.70 -8.50 14.25
CA TYR A 70 13.03 -7.45 13.28
C TYR A 70 14.47 -7.62 12.80
N LEU A 71 14.67 -7.87 11.50
CA LEU A 71 15.99 -7.95 10.88
C LEU A 71 16.11 -6.90 9.78
N PHE A 72 17.09 -6.00 9.93
CA PHE A 72 17.37 -4.96 8.94
C PHE A 72 18.56 -5.36 8.07
N LEU A 73 18.35 -5.43 6.76
CA LEU A 73 19.38 -5.63 5.75
C LEU A 73 19.64 -4.28 5.08
N LEU A 74 20.86 -3.75 5.23
CA LEU A 74 21.20 -2.38 4.85
C LEU A 74 22.30 -2.36 3.78
N ASP A 75 22.01 -1.86 2.59
CA ASP A 75 22.99 -1.60 1.53
C ASP A 75 23.98 -0.51 2.00
N VAL A 76 25.26 -0.85 2.08
CA VAL A 76 26.34 0.09 2.44
C VAL A 76 27.33 0.30 1.29
N SER A 77 26.93 -0.05 0.06
CA SER A 77 27.71 0.25 -1.14
C SER A 77 27.96 1.76 -1.28
N HIS A 78 28.98 2.13 -2.06
CA HIS A 78 29.34 3.51 -2.33
C HIS A 78 28.12 4.35 -2.76
N ASN A 79 27.25 3.82 -3.62
CA ASN A 79 26.03 4.51 -4.04
C ASN A 79 25.10 4.79 -2.86
N ALA A 80 24.95 3.82 -1.96
CA ALA A 80 24.14 3.92 -0.77
C ALA A 80 24.62 5.05 0.15
N ILE A 81 25.93 5.11 0.41
CA ILE A 81 26.54 6.14 1.26
C ILE A 81 26.36 7.55 0.66
N GLN A 82 26.57 7.70 -0.64
CA GLN A 82 26.42 9.00 -1.33
C GLN A 82 25.00 9.57 -1.23
N THR A 83 23.97 8.72 -1.17
CA THR A 83 22.60 9.21 -1.02
C THR A 83 22.30 9.85 0.34
N GLY A 84 23.09 9.50 1.37
CA GLY A 84 22.84 9.91 2.76
C GLY A 84 21.69 9.18 3.46
N TYR A 85 21.09 8.15 2.84
CA TYR A 85 19.94 7.45 3.44
C TYR A 85 20.27 6.76 4.76
N LEU A 86 21.49 6.23 4.89
CA LEU A 86 21.89 5.44 6.06
C LEU A 86 21.82 6.28 7.34
N GLN A 87 22.20 7.56 7.26
CA GLN A 87 22.08 8.49 8.38
C GLN A 87 20.60 8.69 8.78
N SER A 88 19.75 9.06 7.82
CA SER A 88 18.31 9.25 8.05
C SER A 88 17.64 7.98 8.59
N PHE A 89 17.99 6.79 8.05
CA PHE A 89 17.50 5.52 8.57
C PHE A 89 17.91 5.28 10.04
N CYS A 90 19.18 5.49 10.37
CA CYS A 90 19.69 5.30 11.73
C CYS A 90 19.03 6.27 12.72
N ASP A 91 18.89 7.54 12.34
CA ASP A 91 18.26 8.56 13.17
C ASP A 91 16.79 8.22 13.45
N ILE A 92 16.01 7.92 12.41
CA ILE A 92 14.60 7.56 12.56
C ILE A 92 14.43 6.25 13.34
N LEU A 93 15.26 5.23 13.09
CA LEU A 93 15.16 3.98 13.85
C LEU A 93 15.47 4.21 15.33
N SER A 94 16.52 4.98 15.63
CA SER A 94 16.94 5.35 17.00
C SER A 94 15.82 6.06 17.75
N GLU A 95 15.20 7.07 17.14
CA GLU A 95 14.03 7.78 17.69
C GLU A 95 12.85 6.85 18.02
N ASN A 96 12.70 5.76 17.25
CA ASN A 96 11.51 4.92 17.27
C ASN A 96 11.71 3.53 17.91
N LEU A 97 12.88 3.23 18.49
CA LEU A 97 13.14 1.94 19.14
C LEU A 97 12.10 1.58 20.21
N ASN A 98 11.65 2.56 21.00
CA ASN A 98 10.65 2.36 22.05
C ASN A 98 9.24 2.10 21.49
N SER A 99 8.98 2.54 20.26
CA SER A 99 7.67 2.48 19.62
C SER A 99 7.52 1.28 18.70
N LEU A 100 8.58 0.48 18.52
CA LEU A 100 8.53 -0.78 17.78
C LEU A 100 7.47 -1.72 18.40
N PRO A 101 6.50 -2.23 17.62
CA PRO A 101 5.50 -3.16 18.11
C PRO A 101 6.17 -4.42 18.65
N GLY A 102 5.87 -4.78 19.89
CA GLY A 102 6.52 -5.92 20.50
C GLY A 102 6.23 -6.05 21.99
N ASP A 103 6.64 -7.17 22.57
CA ASP A 103 6.71 -7.37 24.02
C ASP A 103 8.18 -7.30 24.49
N ALA A 104 8.43 -7.63 25.76
CA ALA A 104 9.77 -7.65 26.33
C ALA A 104 10.73 -8.67 25.65
N ARG A 105 10.21 -9.60 24.83
CA ARG A 105 10.99 -10.63 24.14
C ARG A 105 11.35 -10.24 22.71
N THR A 106 10.94 -9.05 22.27
CA THR A 106 11.24 -8.52 20.94
C THR A 106 12.73 -8.58 20.64
N LYS A 107 13.08 -9.13 19.47
CA LYS A 107 14.46 -9.20 19.02
C LYS A 107 14.70 -8.31 17.80
N ILE A 108 15.89 -7.74 17.75
CA ILE A 108 16.38 -6.90 16.68
C ILE A 108 17.74 -7.40 16.20
N GLY A 109 17.99 -7.32 14.89
CA GLY A 109 19.27 -7.64 14.29
C GLY A 109 19.55 -6.80 13.06
N PHE A 110 20.83 -6.72 12.69
CA PHE A 110 21.32 -5.91 11.59
C PHE A 110 22.33 -6.70 10.78
N ILE A 111 22.23 -6.59 9.46
CA ILE A 111 23.25 -7.03 8.51
C ILE A 111 23.41 -5.89 7.52
N THR A 112 24.64 -5.47 7.29
CA THR A 112 24.93 -4.59 6.15
C THR A 112 25.58 -5.38 5.04
N TYR A 113 25.41 -4.93 3.80
CA TYR A 113 26.00 -5.60 2.66
C TYR A 113 26.47 -4.62 1.58
N ASP A 114 27.55 -5.00 0.93
CA ASP A 114 28.10 -4.42 -0.29
C ASP A 114 28.60 -5.58 -1.19
N SER A 115 29.89 -5.64 -1.55
CA SER A 115 30.51 -6.86 -2.08
C SER A 115 30.63 -7.99 -1.05
N ARG A 116 30.41 -7.70 0.23
CA ARG A 116 30.59 -8.59 1.38
C ARG A 116 29.36 -8.53 2.30
N LEU A 117 29.28 -9.47 3.24
CA LEU A 117 28.30 -9.42 4.33
C LEU A 117 28.96 -9.00 5.63
N HIS A 118 28.39 -8.01 6.32
CA HIS A 118 28.88 -7.57 7.62
C HIS A 118 27.82 -7.81 8.70
N TYR A 119 28.25 -8.52 9.74
CA TYR A 119 27.45 -8.94 10.87
C TYR A 119 27.86 -8.18 12.12
N TYR A 120 26.90 -7.92 13.01
CA TYR A 120 27.12 -7.16 14.24
C TYR A 120 26.76 -8.00 15.45
N ASP A 121 27.74 -8.26 16.31
CA ASP A 121 27.50 -8.83 17.63
C ASP A 121 27.18 -7.68 18.60
N LEU A 122 25.90 -7.61 18.98
CA LEU A 122 25.35 -6.63 19.91
C LEU A 122 25.04 -7.25 21.28
N SER A 123 25.56 -8.45 21.56
CA SER A 123 25.27 -9.19 22.78
C SER A 123 26.08 -8.70 24.00
N ASP A 124 27.25 -8.10 23.76
CA ASP A 124 28.13 -7.61 24.82
C ASP A 124 27.62 -6.30 25.43
N ARG A 125 27.17 -6.38 26.69
CA ARG A 125 26.59 -5.27 27.45
C ARG A 125 27.61 -4.49 28.26
N SER A 126 28.84 -5.01 28.39
CA SER A 126 29.76 -4.60 29.44
C SER A 126 30.59 -3.36 29.09
N ASN A 127 30.91 -3.19 27.80
CA ASN A 127 31.88 -2.17 27.36
C ASN A 127 31.28 -1.09 26.46
N GLY A 128 29.99 -1.16 26.11
CA GLY A 128 29.36 -0.21 25.19
C GLY A 128 29.89 -0.27 23.74
N THR A 129 30.73 -1.26 23.43
CA THR A 129 31.32 -1.49 22.10
C THR A 129 30.72 -2.75 21.47
N PHE A 130 30.50 -2.73 20.16
CA PHE A 130 30.05 -3.90 19.39
C PHE A 130 31.17 -4.47 18.53
N ARG A 131 31.04 -5.72 18.10
CA ARG A 131 32.00 -6.37 17.19
C ARG A 131 31.41 -6.49 15.80
N VAL A 132 32.23 -6.21 14.79
CA VAL A 132 31.88 -6.39 13.38
C VAL A 132 32.58 -7.63 12.86
N MET A 133 31.83 -8.52 12.21
CA MET A 133 32.36 -9.71 11.54
C MET A 133 32.08 -9.61 10.05
N ILE A 134 33.13 -9.67 9.24
CA ILE A 134 33.06 -9.48 7.79
C ILE A 134 33.25 -10.83 7.12
N VAL A 135 32.34 -11.20 6.24
CA VAL A 135 32.43 -12.40 5.39
C VAL A 135 32.65 -11.95 3.95
N PRO A 136 33.91 -12.03 3.44
CA PRO A 136 34.26 -11.52 2.11
C PRO A 136 34.05 -12.54 0.98
N ASP A 137 34.10 -13.84 1.26
CA ASP A 137 33.90 -14.91 0.25
C ASP A 137 32.43 -15.34 0.25
N LEU A 138 31.72 -14.94 -0.81
CA LEU A 138 30.32 -15.27 -1.04
C LEU A 138 30.14 -16.33 -2.14
N ASP A 139 31.22 -16.82 -2.76
CA ASP A 139 31.16 -17.79 -3.85
C ASP A 139 30.93 -19.21 -3.31
N ASN A 140 31.38 -19.50 -2.09
CA ASN A 140 31.35 -20.83 -1.46
C ASN A 140 30.11 -21.08 -0.57
N LYS A 141 28.89 -20.90 -1.09
CA LYS A 141 27.61 -21.10 -0.36
C LYS A 141 27.46 -20.12 0.82
N PRO A 142 27.03 -18.87 0.55
CA PRO A 142 26.87 -17.87 1.59
C PRO A 142 25.93 -18.33 2.72
N GLU A 143 24.96 -19.22 2.44
CA GLU A 143 24.10 -19.84 3.45
C GLU A 143 24.84 -20.65 4.54
N ASP A 144 26.07 -21.11 4.30
CA ASP A 144 26.84 -21.91 5.26
C ASP A 144 27.55 -21.03 6.31
N PHE A 145 27.70 -19.72 6.05
CA PHE A 145 28.48 -18.80 6.88
C PHE A 145 27.62 -17.94 7.81
N LEU A 146 27.14 -18.52 8.91
CA LEU A 146 26.79 -17.74 10.10
C LEU A 146 28.02 -17.67 11.01
N PRO A 147 28.60 -16.47 11.25
CA PRO A 147 29.85 -16.37 11.99
C PRO A 147 29.72 -16.79 13.46
N MET A 148 28.49 -16.76 14.00
CA MET A 148 28.17 -17.21 15.34
C MET A 148 26.72 -17.70 15.44
N PRO A 149 26.42 -18.62 16.38
CA PRO A 149 25.07 -19.16 16.56
C PRO A 149 24.12 -18.20 17.28
N ASP A 150 24.64 -17.37 18.18
CA ASP A 150 23.89 -16.44 19.03
C ASP A 150 24.47 -15.02 18.92
N GLY A 151 23.70 -13.98 19.27
CA GLY A 151 24.19 -12.59 19.36
C GLY A 151 23.92 -11.70 18.13
N LEU A 152 23.57 -12.29 16.99
CA LEU A 152 23.15 -11.55 15.79
C LEU A 152 21.71 -11.01 15.87
N LEU A 153 20.89 -11.63 16.72
CA LEU A 153 19.52 -11.22 17.06
C LEU A 153 19.43 -11.05 18.57
N VAL A 154 19.44 -9.80 19.03
CA VAL A 154 19.48 -9.45 20.45
C VAL A 154 18.11 -9.02 20.95
N THR A 155 17.82 -9.29 22.23
CA THR A 155 16.60 -8.81 22.88
C THR A 155 16.69 -7.28 23.03
N LEU A 156 15.79 -6.56 22.35
CA LEU A 156 15.85 -5.10 22.24
C LEU A 156 15.81 -4.41 23.62
N CYS A 157 14.94 -4.87 24.52
CA CYS A 157 14.80 -4.24 25.84
C CYS A 157 16.07 -4.36 26.69
N GLU A 158 16.88 -5.39 26.46
CA GLU A 158 18.11 -5.66 27.22
C GLU A 158 19.35 -5.02 26.57
N CYS A 159 19.36 -4.93 25.24
CA CYS A 159 20.47 -4.41 24.45
C CYS A 159 20.20 -3.02 23.87
N LYS A 160 19.20 -2.29 24.38
CA LYS A 160 18.80 -1.00 23.80
C LYS A 160 19.95 0.00 23.71
N SER A 161 20.70 0.16 24.81
CA SER A 161 21.82 1.13 24.87
C SER A 161 22.92 0.82 23.84
N ILE A 162 23.29 -0.46 23.65
CA ILE A 162 24.28 -0.82 22.64
C ILE A 162 23.73 -0.68 21.21
N VAL A 163 22.43 -0.92 21.01
CA VAL A 163 21.76 -0.67 19.72
C VAL A 163 21.76 0.83 19.38
N GLU A 164 21.47 1.71 20.33
CA GLU A 164 21.54 3.17 20.13
C GLU A 164 22.97 3.61 19.77
N THR A 165 23.98 3.11 20.49
CA THR A 165 25.40 3.36 20.16
C THR A 165 25.74 2.84 18.77
N PHE A 166 25.29 1.64 18.41
CA PHE A 166 25.49 1.07 17.08
C PHE A 166 24.89 1.95 15.98
N LEU A 167 23.64 2.39 16.12
CA LEU A 167 22.98 3.24 15.13
C LEU A 167 23.70 4.59 14.95
N ASN A 168 24.24 5.16 16.03
CA ASN A 168 25.00 6.42 15.97
C ASN A 168 26.37 6.27 15.27
N GLU A 169 27.01 5.10 15.37
CA GLU A 169 28.32 4.84 14.79
C GLU A 169 28.25 4.23 13.38
N LEU A 170 27.13 3.60 13.02
CA LEU A 170 26.98 2.87 11.76
C LEU A 170 27.25 3.72 10.50
N PRO A 171 26.71 4.94 10.35
CA PRO A 171 27.02 5.78 9.19
C PRO A 171 28.51 6.14 9.09
N LYS A 172 29.17 6.35 10.24
CA LYS A 172 30.60 6.71 10.31
C LYS A 172 31.50 5.55 9.89
N LEU A 173 31.11 4.31 10.21
CA LEU A 173 31.85 3.10 9.84
C LEU A 173 32.03 2.96 8.32
N TYR A 174 31.08 3.44 7.52
CA TYR A 174 31.06 3.27 6.06
C TYR A 174 31.25 4.57 5.29
N GLN A 175 31.58 5.68 5.96
CA GLN A 175 31.69 6.99 5.32
C GLN A 175 32.66 7.00 4.12
N ASP A 176 33.73 6.23 4.21
CA ASP A 176 34.76 6.11 3.17
C ASP A 176 34.62 4.82 2.32
N ASN A 177 33.46 4.14 2.36
CA ASN A 177 33.26 2.91 1.59
C ASN A 177 33.15 3.19 0.09
N ASN A 178 34.01 2.53 -0.69
CA ASN A 178 34.07 2.66 -2.15
C ASN A 178 33.60 1.41 -2.88
N GLU A 179 33.13 0.38 -2.17
CA GLU A 179 32.62 -0.85 -2.76
C GLU A 179 31.37 -0.56 -3.58
N THR A 180 31.38 -0.90 -4.87
CA THR A 180 30.23 -0.64 -5.73
C THR A 180 29.22 -1.77 -5.67
N ASP A 181 29.62 -3.00 -5.37
CA ASP A 181 28.76 -4.16 -5.57
C ASP A 181 27.68 -4.31 -4.48
N SER A 182 26.69 -5.15 -4.78
CA SER A 182 25.58 -5.45 -3.88
C SER A 182 25.23 -6.93 -3.89
N ALA A 183 25.51 -7.57 -2.74
CA ALA A 183 25.26 -8.98 -2.44
C ALA A 183 23.88 -9.23 -1.79
N LEU A 184 22.82 -8.58 -2.29
CA LEU A 184 21.48 -8.67 -1.71
C LEU A 184 20.98 -10.13 -1.59
N GLY A 185 21.18 -10.97 -2.61
CA GLY A 185 20.70 -12.36 -2.56
C GLY A 185 21.34 -13.18 -1.44
N SER A 186 22.65 -13.00 -1.21
CA SER A 186 23.36 -13.61 -0.07
C SER A 186 22.79 -13.12 1.27
N ALA A 187 22.55 -11.82 1.40
CA ALA A 187 21.95 -11.25 2.61
C ALA A 187 20.54 -11.82 2.89
N LEU A 188 19.73 -11.99 1.85
CA LEU A 188 18.40 -12.58 1.95
C LEU A 188 18.45 -14.07 2.33
N GLN A 189 19.41 -14.85 1.82
CA GLN A 189 19.56 -16.25 2.24
C GLN A 189 19.92 -16.38 3.72
N ILE A 190 20.80 -15.52 4.21
CA ILE A 190 21.18 -15.46 5.62
C ILE A 190 19.98 -15.06 6.50
N ALA A 191 19.18 -14.09 6.06
CA ALA A 191 17.97 -13.71 6.77
C ALA A 191 16.97 -14.87 6.93
N ALA A 192 16.83 -15.72 5.90
CA ALA A 192 16.02 -16.93 5.99
C ALA A 192 16.53 -17.89 7.08
N LYS A 193 17.86 -18.04 7.18
CA LYS A 193 18.49 -18.92 8.18
C LYS A 193 18.34 -18.38 9.61
N LEU A 194 18.56 -17.07 9.80
CA LEU A 194 18.46 -16.41 11.11
C LEU A 194 17.02 -16.44 11.66
N LEU A 195 16.04 -16.23 10.79
CA LEU A 195 14.64 -16.16 11.20
C LEU A 195 13.87 -17.47 11.03
N GLY A 196 14.43 -18.48 10.34
CA GLY A 196 13.69 -19.68 9.92
C GLY A 196 13.00 -20.45 11.04
N GLN A 197 13.55 -20.41 12.27
CA GLN A 197 12.91 -21.04 13.41
C GLN A 197 11.79 -20.22 14.05
N THR A 198 11.74 -18.90 13.87
CA THR A 198 10.82 -18.01 14.60
C THR A 198 9.85 -17.27 13.69
N GLY A 199 10.19 -17.10 12.41
CA GLY A 199 9.54 -16.14 11.53
C GLY A 199 9.97 -14.71 11.85
N GLY A 200 9.37 -13.73 11.17
CA GLY A 200 9.65 -12.32 11.46
C GLY A 200 9.51 -11.39 10.27
N ARG A 201 10.00 -10.16 10.48
CA ARG A 201 10.05 -9.11 9.46
C ARG A 201 11.50 -8.87 9.05
N VAL A 202 11.78 -9.02 7.76
CA VAL A 202 13.01 -8.57 7.11
C VAL A 202 12.72 -7.24 6.44
N THR A 203 13.52 -6.22 6.73
CA THR A 203 13.44 -4.90 6.09
C THR A 203 14.71 -4.70 5.28
N VAL A 204 14.58 -4.48 3.98
CA VAL A 204 15.72 -4.29 3.07
C VAL A 204 15.78 -2.83 2.66
N MET A 205 16.96 -2.21 2.78
CA MET A 205 17.28 -0.91 2.19
C MET A 205 18.21 -1.15 1.00
N GLN A 206 17.76 -0.86 -0.22
CA GLN A 206 18.51 -1.11 -1.44
C GLN A 206 18.60 0.15 -2.30
N THR A 207 19.81 0.50 -2.74
CA THR A 207 20.04 1.73 -3.51
C THR A 207 20.51 1.49 -4.93
N ARG A 208 20.99 0.28 -5.24
CA ARG A 208 21.45 -0.12 -6.58
C ARG A 208 20.90 -1.47 -7.02
N ILE A 209 21.10 -1.84 -8.28
CA ILE A 209 20.78 -3.19 -8.73
C ILE A 209 21.70 -4.23 -8.05
N PRO A 210 21.17 -5.35 -7.52
CA PRO A 210 21.98 -6.47 -7.06
C PRO A 210 22.78 -7.04 -8.22
N ASN A 211 24.10 -7.10 -8.08
CA ASN A 211 25.01 -7.50 -9.15
C ASN A 211 25.95 -8.65 -8.77
N LEU A 212 25.86 -9.16 -7.53
CA LEU A 212 26.55 -10.37 -7.09
C LEU A 212 25.59 -11.53 -6.90
N ASN A 213 26.11 -12.74 -7.13
CA ASN A 213 25.35 -13.95 -6.95
C ASN A 213 25.22 -14.31 -5.45
N PRO A 214 24.17 -15.06 -5.09
CA PRO A 214 23.03 -15.43 -5.94
C PRO A 214 22.07 -14.26 -6.16
N GLY A 215 21.24 -14.33 -7.22
CA GLY A 215 20.22 -13.31 -7.49
C GLY A 215 20.72 -12.04 -8.17
N ALA A 216 21.92 -12.06 -8.74
CA ALA A 216 22.44 -10.97 -9.57
C ALA A 216 21.49 -10.68 -10.74
N LEU A 217 21.29 -9.40 -11.04
CA LEU A 217 20.48 -8.89 -12.14
C LEU A 217 21.35 -8.04 -13.07
N ASN A 218 20.92 -7.93 -14.33
CA ASN A 218 21.63 -7.16 -15.35
C ASN A 218 20.93 -5.80 -15.58
N GLU A 219 21.71 -4.75 -15.80
CA GLU A 219 21.20 -3.41 -16.10
C GLU A 219 20.60 -3.25 -17.50
N SER A 220 20.65 -4.29 -18.34
CA SER A 220 20.42 -4.24 -19.79
C SER A 220 18.94 -4.17 -20.19
N VAL A 221 18.23 -3.11 -19.79
CA VAL A 221 16.90 -2.74 -20.34
C VAL A 221 16.93 -1.39 -21.07
N SER A 222 18.11 -0.76 -21.21
CA SER A 222 18.33 0.52 -21.89
C SER A 222 18.46 0.37 -23.42
N GLY A 223 17.45 -0.24 -24.05
CA GLY A 223 17.39 -0.51 -25.48
C GLY A 223 16.14 0.02 -26.19
N GLY A 224 15.77 1.30 -25.98
CA GLY A 224 14.90 2.13 -26.85
C GLY A 224 13.48 1.68 -27.19
N LYS A 225 13.07 0.44 -26.91
CA LYS A 225 11.71 -0.07 -27.09
C LYS A 225 11.13 -0.44 -25.74
N GLU A 226 9.98 0.14 -25.43
CA GLU A 226 9.19 -0.19 -24.26
C GLU A 226 8.90 -1.70 -24.27
N PRO A 227 9.32 -2.46 -23.25
CA PRO A 227 9.13 -3.90 -23.27
C PRO A 227 7.63 -4.21 -23.26
N THR A 228 7.21 -5.13 -24.12
CA THR A 228 5.82 -5.56 -24.24
C THR A 228 5.25 -6.10 -22.91
N VAL A 229 6.14 -6.64 -22.06
CA VAL A 229 5.84 -7.22 -20.75
C VAL A 229 6.73 -6.58 -19.69
N ILE A 230 6.16 -6.14 -18.56
CA ILE A 230 6.88 -5.51 -17.43
C ILE A 230 7.10 -6.54 -16.30
N GLY A 231 7.21 -7.82 -16.67
CA GLY A 231 7.34 -8.92 -15.73
C GLY A 231 8.76 -9.10 -15.19
N PRO A 232 8.93 -9.94 -14.14
CA PRO A 232 10.24 -10.26 -13.58
C PRO A 232 11.13 -10.98 -14.62
N THR A 233 12.42 -10.63 -14.64
CA THR A 233 13.46 -11.20 -15.51
C THR A 233 14.09 -12.47 -14.92
N SER A 234 13.96 -12.68 -13.60
CA SER A 234 14.47 -13.83 -12.87
C SER A 234 13.42 -14.38 -11.90
N ASP A 235 13.39 -15.71 -11.73
CA ASP A 235 12.49 -16.38 -10.78
C ASP A 235 13.12 -16.58 -9.39
N TYR A 236 14.38 -16.18 -9.19
CA TYR A 236 15.12 -16.35 -7.94
C TYR A 236 14.38 -15.75 -6.73
N TYR A 237 14.03 -14.47 -6.80
CA TYR A 237 13.36 -13.76 -5.70
C TYR A 237 11.97 -14.32 -5.42
N LYS A 238 11.27 -14.79 -6.45
CA LYS A 238 10.00 -15.50 -6.29
C LYS A 238 10.20 -16.85 -5.59
N LYS A 239 11.19 -17.66 -5.96
CA LYS A 239 11.45 -18.94 -5.26
C LYS A 239 11.79 -18.71 -3.78
N LEU A 240 12.71 -17.80 -3.51
CA LEU A 240 13.10 -17.45 -2.14
C LEU A 240 11.93 -16.94 -1.29
N SER A 241 11.01 -16.18 -1.89
CA SER A 241 9.81 -15.70 -1.20
C SER A 241 8.85 -16.81 -0.74
N LEU A 242 8.82 -17.94 -1.46
CA LEU A 242 7.99 -19.09 -1.10
C LEU A 242 8.59 -19.80 0.12
N ASP A 243 9.92 -19.88 0.18
CA ASP A 243 10.63 -20.38 1.35
C ASP A 243 10.36 -19.47 2.56
N TYR A 244 10.46 -18.15 2.38
CA TYR A 244 10.11 -17.15 3.41
C TYR A 244 8.67 -17.34 3.92
N ALA A 245 7.70 -17.47 3.01
CA ALA A 245 6.30 -17.68 3.38
C ALA A 245 6.11 -18.98 4.19
N SER A 246 6.85 -20.05 3.87
CA SER A 246 6.82 -21.30 4.63
C SER A 246 7.40 -21.15 6.03
N LEU A 247 8.43 -20.31 6.18
CA LEU A 247 9.13 -20.00 7.43
C LEU A 247 8.45 -18.90 8.26
N GLN A 248 7.31 -18.36 7.81
CA GLN A 248 6.63 -17.23 8.45
C GLN A 248 7.50 -15.96 8.49
N ILE A 249 8.27 -15.71 7.43
CA ILE A 249 9.06 -14.50 7.24
C ILE A 249 8.39 -13.65 6.16
N ALA A 250 8.19 -12.35 6.43
CA ALA A 250 7.87 -11.36 5.40
C ALA A 250 9.09 -10.48 5.11
N CYS A 251 9.25 -10.10 3.84
CA CYS A 251 10.31 -9.20 3.40
C CYS A 251 9.70 -7.89 2.87
N ASP A 252 10.08 -6.76 3.44
CA ASP A 252 9.69 -5.42 2.99
C ASP A 252 10.87 -4.74 2.30
N LEU A 253 10.65 -4.13 1.14
CA LEU A 253 11.70 -3.46 0.36
C LEU A 253 11.54 -1.94 0.41
N PHE A 254 12.63 -1.24 0.74
CA PHE A 254 12.80 0.18 0.55
C PHE A 254 13.82 0.40 -0.56
N LEU A 255 13.36 0.86 -1.71
CA LEU A 255 14.16 1.07 -2.92
C LEU A 255 14.45 2.55 -3.08
N LEU A 256 15.71 2.95 -2.89
CA LEU A 256 16.16 4.35 -2.87
C LEU A 256 17.11 4.65 -4.04
N ASN A 257 16.85 4.04 -5.20
CA ASN A 257 17.75 4.05 -6.35
C ASN A 257 17.63 5.29 -7.23
N SER A 258 18.79 5.77 -7.70
CA SER A 258 18.89 6.80 -8.75
C SER A 258 18.84 6.22 -10.16
N HIS A 259 19.39 5.02 -10.34
CA HIS A 259 19.47 4.30 -11.62
C HIS A 259 18.50 3.12 -11.66
N HIS A 260 18.41 2.42 -12.80
CA HIS A 260 17.52 1.27 -12.94
C HIS A 260 17.88 0.15 -11.95
N ILE A 261 16.87 -0.48 -11.33
CA ILE A 261 17.05 -1.51 -10.30
C ILE A 261 16.36 -2.85 -10.61
N ASP A 262 15.60 -2.90 -11.71
CA ASP A 262 14.70 -4.01 -12.03
C ASP A 262 13.69 -4.31 -10.90
N LEU A 263 12.87 -3.30 -10.59
CA LEU A 263 11.88 -3.35 -9.52
C LEU A 263 10.87 -4.49 -9.72
N ALA A 264 10.50 -4.79 -10.96
CA ALA A 264 9.58 -5.89 -11.30
C ALA A 264 10.11 -7.25 -10.80
N THR A 265 11.42 -7.48 -10.91
CA THR A 265 12.06 -8.69 -10.40
C THR A 265 12.21 -8.66 -8.88
N LEU A 266 12.71 -7.56 -8.31
CA LEU A 266 12.95 -7.47 -6.86
C LEU A 266 11.66 -7.54 -6.05
N SER A 267 10.60 -6.86 -6.49
CA SER A 267 9.31 -6.83 -5.79
C SER A 267 8.69 -8.21 -5.55
N CYS A 268 9.11 -9.25 -6.29
CA CYS A 268 8.67 -10.62 -6.07
C CYS A 268 8.97 -11.12 -4.65
N ILE A 269 10.11 -10.74 -4.04
CA ILE A 269 10.44 -11.18 -2.67
C ILE A 269 9.42 -10.64 -1.66
N ALA A 270 9.01 -9.39 -1.81
CA ALA A 270 8.02 -8.76 -0.95
C ALA A 270 6.61 -9.30 -1.22
N LYS A 271 6.18 -9.28 -2.48
CA LYS A 271 4.84 -9.68 -2.90
C LYS A 271 4.44 -11.05 -2.36
N TYR A 272 5.28 -12.05 -2.58
CA TYR A 272 4.91 -13.44 -2.30
C TYR A 272 5.24 -13.88 -0.86
N SER A 273 6.09 -13.13 -0.15
CA SER A 273 6.29 -13.31 1.31
C SER A 273 5.31 -12.50 2.17
N GLY A 274 4.38 -11.75 1.54
CA GLY A 274 3.38 -10.94 2.26
C GLY A 274 3.90 -9.60 2.79
N GLY A 275 5.03 -9.12 2.27
CA GLY A 275 5.55 -7.78 2.55
C GLY A 275 5.10 -6.71 1.55
N GLU A 276 5.74 -5.55 1.66
CA GLU A 276 5.46 -4.37 0.84
C GLU A 276 6.72 -3.79 0.15
N VAL A 277 6.48 -2.93 -0.84
CA VAL A 277 7.54 -2.20 -1.54
C VAL A 277 7.30 -0.70 -1.36
N LYS A 278 8.35 0.01 -0.96
CA LYS A 278 8.43 1.47 -0.89
C LYS A 278 9.50 1.94 -1.87
N TYR A 279 9.23 2.99 -2.64
CA TYR A 279 10.10 3.46 -3.71
C TYR A 279 10.36 4.97 -3.59
N TYR A 280 11.63 5.38 -3.71
CA TYR A 280 12.09 6.75 -3.59
C TYR A 280 13.06 7.08 -4.73
N PRO A 281 12.54 7.42 -5.93
CA PRO A 281 13.35 7.58 -7.13
C PRO A 281 14.33 8.75 -7.02
N GLY A 282 15.63 8.44 -7.09
CA GLY A 282 16.69 9.44 -6.99
C GLY A 282 16.79 10.08 -5.62
N PHE A 283 16.52 9.31 -4.56
CA PHE A 283 16.69 9.71 -3.18
C PHE A 283 18.09 10.28 -2.94
N HIS A 284 18.17 11.48 -2.34
CA HIS A 284 19.43 12.10 -1.97
C HIS A 284 19.20 13.19 -0.92
N SER A 285 19.91 13.10 0.20
CA SER A 285 19.82 14.01 1.35
C SER A 285 19.90 15.51 1.00
N VAL A 286 20.81 15.88 0.09
CA VAL A 286 21.03 17.27 -0.33
C VAL A 286 20.22 17.64 -1.57
N GLN A 287 20.18 16.77 -2.58
CA GLN A 287 19.58 17.13 -3.89
C GLN A 287 18.06 17.03 -3.90
N LYS A 288 17.46 16.16 -3.06
CA LYS A 288 16.01 15.95 -2.99
C LYS A 288 15.52 15.83 -1.53
N PRO A 289 15.60 16.91 -0.74
CA PRO A 289 15.19 16.89 0.66
C PRO A 289 13.70 16.51 0.86
N HIS A 290 12.83 16.82 -0.10
CA HIS A 290 11.41 16.41 -0.05
C HIS A 290 11.20 14.89 -0.15
N GLU A 291 12.05 14.17 -0.91
CA GLU A 291 12.01 12.71 -0.95
C GLU A 291 12.48 12.11 0.37
N VAL A 292 13.44 12.77 1.02
CA VAL A 292 13.95 12.39 2.35
C VAL A 292 12.85 12.54 3.39
N GLU A 293 12.13 13.67 3.39
CA GLU A 293 10.98 13.88 4.27
C GLU A 293 9.90 12.81 4.06
N ARG A 294 9.57 12.47 2.80
CA ARG A 294 8.61 11.38 2.53
C ARG A 294 9.09 10.06 3.11
N PHE A 295 10.36 9.70 2.87
CA PHE A 295 10.97 8.47 3.40
C PHE A 295 10.92 8.43 4.93
N GLU A 296 11.29 9.52 5.60
CA GLU A 296 11.30 9.60 7.06
C GLU A 296 9.90 9.44 7.65
N ASN A 297 8.90 10.08 7.06
CA ASN A 297 7.50 9.96 7.45
C ASN A 297 6.97 8.53 7.24
N ASP A 298 7.25 7.94 6.08
CA ASP A 298 6.88 6.57 5.78
C ASP A 298 7.59 5.55 6.68
N LEU A 299 8.89 5.75 6.96
CA LEU A 299 9.67 4.90 7.84
C LEU A 299 9.16 4.99 9.28
N ARG A 300 8.87 6.20 9.78
CA ARG A 300 8.27 6.41 11.11
C ARG A 300 6.94 5.66 11.23
N ARG A 301 6.04 5.77 10.24
CA ARG A 301 4.81 4.97 10.19
C ARG A 301 5.10 3.47 10.18
N TYR A 302 6.02 3.03 9.31
CA TYR A 302 6.37 1.62 9.12
C TYR A 302 6.89 0.94 10.40
N LEU A 303 7.67 1.69 11.18
CA LEU A 303 8.22 1.22 12.46
C LEU A 303 7.16 1.18 13.55
N GLN A 304 6.23 2.14 13.60
CA GLN A 304 5.26 2.28 14.69
C GLN A 304 3.91 1.57 14.46
N ARG A 305 3.52 1.33 13.20
CA ARG A 305 2.20 0.79 12.88
C ARG A 305 1.98 -0.60 13.51
N LYS A 306 0.72 -0.92 13.80
CA LYS A 306 0.36 -2.26 14.27
C LYS A 306 0.77 -3.32 13.23
N ILE A 307 1.23 -4.46 13.70
CA ILE A 307 1.62 -5.60 12.87
C ILE A 307 1.15 -6.90 13.53
N GLY A 308 0.68 -7.84 12.71
CA GLY A 308 0.41 -9.22 13.10
C GLY A 308 1.39 -10.15 12.40
N PHE A 309 1.75 -11.25 13.07
CA PHE A 309 2.70 -12.25 12.61
C PHE A 309 2.03 -13.62 12.42
N GLU A 310 2.65 -14.49 11.63
CA GLU A 310 2.21 -15.87 11.36
C GLU A 310 0.73 -15.93 10.97
N ALA A 311 0.29 -14.99 10.14
CA ALA A 311 -1.12 -14.80 9.86
C ALA A 311 -1.59 -15.69 8.72
N VAL A 312 -2.83 -16.15 8.82
CA VAL A 312 -3.54 -16.85 7.75
C VAL A 312 -4.95 -16.29 7.64
N MET A 313 -5.38 -16.01 6.42
CA MET A 313 -6.68 -15.47 6.11
C MET A 313 -7.50 -16.48 5.31
N ARG A 314 -8.76 -16.68 5.70
CA ARG A 314 -9.69 -17.58 5.01
C ARG A 314 -11.02 -16.88 4.75
N LEU A 315 -11.48 -16.89 3.51
CA LEU A 315 -12.83 -16.49 3.13
C LEU A 315 -13.75 -17.72 3.16
N ARG A 316 -14.93 -17.56 3.76
CA ARG A 316 -16.02 -18.54 3.72
C ARG A 316 -17.21 -17.92 3.01
N SER A 317 -17.78 -18.66 2.06
CA SER A 317 -18.97 -18.32 1.30
C SER A 317 -19.97 -19.49 1.31
N PRO A 318 -21.25 -19.26 0.96
CA PRO A 318 -22.21 -20.34 0.80
C PRO A 318 -21.83 -21.29 -0.34
N PRO A 319 -22.34 -22.54 -0.35
CA PRO A 319 -21.93 -23.57 -1.32
C PRO A 319 -22.14 -23.22 -2.79
N ALA A 320 -23.13 -22.37 -3.10
CA ALA A 320 -23.40 -21.93 -4.47
C ALA A 320 -22.34 -20.97 -5.03
N LEU A 321 -21.40 -20.53 -4.20
CA LEU A 321 -20.33 -19.60 -4.56
C LEU A 321 -18.96 -20.24 -4.40
N SER A 322 -18.08 -20.03 -5.37
CA SER A 322 -16.69 -20.47 -5.35
C SER A 322 -15.75 -19.26 -5.31
N ILE A 323 -14.56 -19.44 -4.72
CA ILE A 323 -13.50 -18.43 -4.77
C ILE A 323 -12.71 -18.66 -6.06
N HIS A 324 -12.72 -17.68 -6.96
CA HIS A 324 -12.04 -17.75 -8.25
C HIS A 324 -10.56 -17.33 -8.11
N ALA A 325 -10.29 -16.20 -7.46
CA ALA A 325 -8.93 -15.67 -7.34
C ALA A 325 -8.74 -14.77 -6.10
N PHE A 326 -7.53 -14.75 -5.56
CA PHE A 326 -7.05 -13.79 -4.57
C PHE A 326 -6.06 -12.82 -5.22
N HIS A 327 -6.18 -11.55 -4.88
CA HIS A 327 -5.28 -10.47 -5.31
C HIS A 327 -4.72 -9.73 -4.10
N GLY A 328 -3.42 -9.47 -4.10
CA GLY A 328 -2.69 -8.80 -3.03
C GLY A 328 -1.31 -9.41 -2.80
N SER A 329 -0.59 -8.91 -1.79
CA SER A 329 0.67 -9.53 -1.34
C SER A 329 0.38 -10.70 -0.40
N GLY A 330 0.90 -11.87 -0.73
CA GLY A 330 0.75 -13.08 0.08
C GLY A 330 0.88 -14.33 -0.77
N PHE A 331 0.82 -15.48 -0.09
CA PHE A 331 0.91 -16.78 -0.74
C PHE A 331 -0.38 -17.57 -0.60
N VAL A 332 -0.99 -17.95 -1.73
CA VAL A 332 -2.20 -18.79 -1.75
C VAL A 332 -1.77 -20.25 -1.57
N ARG A 333 -2.02 -20.81 -0.38
CA ARG A 333 -1.65 -22.20 -0.05
C ARG A 333 -2.70 -23.20 -0.52
N SER A 334 -3.98 -22.83 -0.43
CA SER A 334 -5.12 -23.58 -0.97
C SER A 334 -6.16 -22.60 -1.51
N VAL A 335 -7.17 -23.11 -2.22
CA VAL A 335 -8.20 -22.33 -2.92
C VAL A 335 -8.86 -21.25 -2.06
N ASP A 336 -8.91 -21.44 -0.74
CA ASP A 336 -9.56 -20.55 0.22
C ASP A 336 -8.64 -20.05 1.34
N LEU A 337 -7.33 -20.32 1.30
CA LEU A 337 -6.38 -19.99 2.38
C LEU A 337 -5.18 -19.19 1.87
N LEU A 338 -5.11 -17.94 2.33
CA LEU A 338 -4.00 -17.03 2.09
C LEU A 338 -3.06 -17.03 3.30
N VAL A 339 -1.77 -17.25 3.05
CA VAL A 339 -0.70 -17.18 4.05
C VAL A 339 -0.09 -15.78 3.99
N LEU A 340 -0.02 -15.15 5.17
CA LEU A 340 0.40 -13.78 5.38
C LEU A 340 1.39 -13.76 6.55
N PRO A 341 2.68 -14.06 6.32
CA PRO A 341 3.68 -14.08 7.38
C PRO A 341 3.63 -12.85 8.27
N ASN A 342 3.47 -11.67 7.66
CA ASN A 342 3.13 -10.43 8.34
C ASN A 342 1.85 -9.83 7.75
N ILE A 343 1.09 -9.10 8.57
CA ILE A 343 -0.08 -8.34 8.15
C ILE A 343 -0.14 -7.01 8.88
N ASN A 344 -0.55 -5.94 8.18
CA ASN A 344 -0.62 -4.60 8.73
C ASN A 344 -1.94 -3.90 8.31
N PRO A 345 -2.34 -2.80 8.99
CA PRO A 345 -3.58 -2.06 8.69
C PRO A 345 -3.60 -1.36 7.33
N ASP A 346 -2.45 -1.24 6.67
CA ASP A 346 -2.27 -0.46 5.46
C ASP A 346 -2.40 -1.33 4.19
N ALA A 347 -2.54 -2.65 4.34
CA ALA A 347 -2.68 -3.60 3.23
C ALA A 347 -4.15 -3.88 2.88
N ALA A 348 -4.43 -4.05 1.59
CA ALA A 348 -5.74 -4.47 1.10
C ALA A 348 -5.68 -5.63 0.10
N PHE A 349 -6.74 -6.44 0.12
CA PHE A 349 -6.88 -7.64 -0.69
C PHE A 349 -8.12 -7.57 -1.56
N GLY A 350 -8.04 -8.10 -2.78
CA GLY A 350 -9.19 -8.34 -3.66
C GLY A 350 -9.49 -9.83 -3.72
N ILE A 351 -10.76 -10.21 -3.68
CA ILE A 351 -11.17 -11.61 -3.84
C ILE A 351 -12.24 -11.66 -4.92
N GLN A 352 -12.02 -12.46 -5.95
CA GLN A 352 -13.02 -12.75 -6.98
C GLN A 352 -13.83 -13.97 -6.55
N VAL A 353 -15.14 -13.83 -6.62
CA VAL A 353 -16.10 -14.89 -6.28
C VAL A 353 -16.97 -15.16 -7.50
N SER A 354 -17.14 -16.43 -7.83
CA SER A 354 -18.01 -16.89 -8.92
C SER A 354 -19.30 -17.50 -8.37
N ILE A 355 -20.40 -17.33 -9.11
CA ILE A 355 -21.66 -17.99 -8.85
C ILE A 355 -21.68 -19.29 -9.67
N GLU A 356 -21.50 -20.43 -9.00
CA GLU A 356 -21.46 -21.75 -9.66
C GLU A 356 -22.85 -22.39 -9.75
N ASP A 357 -23.69 -22.15 -8.74
CA ASP A 357 -25.06 -22.65 -8.67
C ASP A 357 -26.07 -21.50 -8.52
N THR A 358 -27.33 -21.78 -8.87
CA THR A 358 -28.42 -20.80 -8.74
C THR A 358 -28.59 -20.30 -7.31
N LEU A 359 -28.71 -18.97 -7.16
CA LEU A 359 -29.00 -18.31 -5.89
C LEU A 359 -30.51 -18.14 -5.64
N ALA A 360 -31.38 -18.72 -6.45
CA ALA A 360 -32.84 -18.50 -6.37
C ALA A 360 -33.47 -18.88 -5.01
N SER A 361 -32.86 -19.79 -4.27
CA SER A 361 -33.30 -20.21 -2.92
C SER A 361 -32.76 -19.33 -1.79
N TYR A 362 -31.86 -18.40 -2.09
CA TYR A 362 -31.21 -17.52 -1.13
C TYR A 362 -31.90 -16.17 -1.11
N THR A 363 -32.31 -15.69 0.06
CA THR A 363 -32.73 -14.29 0.24
C THR A 363 -31.51 -13.37 0.41
N SER A 364 -30.46 -13.90 1.02
CA SER A 364 -29.19 -13.22 1.26
C SER A 364 -28.04 -14.22 1.27
N VAL A 365 -26.85 -13.77 0.88
CA VAL A 365 -25.60 -14.54 0.91
C VAL A 365 -24.70 -13.92 1.97
N THR A 366 -24.19 -14.75 2.89
CA THR A 366 -23.27 -14.31 3.94
C THR A 366 -21.83 -14.73 3.63
N PHE A 367 -20.94 -13.75 3.57
CA PHE A 367 -19.50 -13.92 3.49
C PHE A 367 -18.87 -13.75 4.87
N GLN A 368 -17.85 -14.56 5.17
CA GLN A 368 -17.08 -14.40 6.39
C GLN A 368 -15.59 -14.57 6.14
N VAL A 369 -14.83 -13.51 6.37
CA VAL A 369 -13.36 -13.54 6.39
C VAL A 369 -12.91 -13.74 7.83
N ALA A 370 -12.00 -14.69 8.05
CA ALA A 370 -11.33 -14.88 9.32
C ALA A 370 -9.82 -14.80 9.14
N LEU A 371 -9.19 -13.92 9.92
CA LEU A 371 -7.75 -13.73 10.01
C LEU A 371 -7.27 -14.27 11.35
N LEU A 372 -6.55 -15.39 11.34
CA LEU A 372 -5.85 -15.92 12.50
C LEU A 372 -4.43 -15.38 12.48
N TYR A 373 -3.97 -14.73 13.55
CA TYR A 373 -2.64 -14.12 13.60
C TYR A 373 -2.10 -14.08 15.04
N THR A 374 -0.80 -13.87 15.17
CA THR A 374 -0.10 -13.58 16.42
C THR A 374 0.05 -12.07 16.54
N SER A 375 -0.49 -11.45 17.59
CA SER A 375 -0.34 -10.01 17.82
C SER A 375 1.09 -9.66 18.19
N SER A 376 1.47 -8.38 18.08
CA SER A 376 2.77 -7.89 18.56
C SER A 376 2.99 -8.04 20.07
N LYS A 377 1.93 -8.35 20.84
CA LYS A 377 1.99 -8.67 22.27
C LYS A 377 2.05 -10.19 22.53
N SER A 378 2.36 -10.97 21.48
CA SER A 378 2.48 -12.43 21.52
C SER A 378 1.23 -13.16 21.97
N GLU A 379 0.07 -12.67 21.54
CA GLU A 379 -1.21 -13.35 21.74
C GLU A 379 -1.73 -13.88 20.41
N ARG A 380 -2.19 -15.13 20.37
CA ARG A 380 -2.88 -15.67 19.20
C ARG A 380 -4.33 -15.15 19.18
N ARG A 381 -4.69 -14.43 18.13
CA ARG A 381 -5.98 -13.75 17.97
C ARG A 381 -6.65 -14.17 16.67
N ILE A 382 -7.99 -14.11 16.64
CA ILE A 382 -8.79 -14.34 15.44
C ILE A 382 -9.65 -13.11 15.20
N ARG A 383 -9.39 -12.37 14.13
CA ARG A 383 -10.26 -11.28 13.68
C ARG A 383 -11.23 -11.81 12.63
N VAL A 384 -12.52 -11.52 12.80
CA VAL A 384 -13.58 -12.00 11.91
C VAL A 384 -14.35 -10.81 11.38
N HIS A 385 -14.52 -10.77 10.05
CA HIS A 385 -15.41 -9.85 9.35
C HIS A 385 -16.51 -10.66 8.67
N THR A 386 -17.76 -10.30 8.93
CA THR A 386 -18.94 -10.95 8.34
C THR A 386 -19.78 -9.89 7.63
N LEU A 387 -20.09 -10.16 6.37
CA LEU A 387 -20.93 -9.32 5.51
C LEU A 387 -22.06 -10.19 4.94
N SER A 388 -23.31 -9.73 5.02
CA SER A 388 -24.43 -10.38 4.37
C SER A 388 -25.02 -9.45 3.32
N LEU A 389 -25.16 -9.96 2.10
CA LEU A 389 -25.65 -9.21 0.95
C LEU A 389 -26.98 -9.79 0.46
N PRO A 390 -27.97 -8.96 0.12
CA PRO A 390 -29.23 -9.44 -0.45
C PRO A 390 -29.00 -10.04 -1.84
N VAL A 391 -29.80 -11.04 -2.20
CA VAL A 391 -29.82 -11.63 -3.55
C VAL A 391 -30.97 -11.03 -4.32
N SER A 392 -30.71 -10.63 -5.57
CA SER A 392 -31.74 -10.15 -6.48
C SER A 392 -31.58 -10.77 -7.86
N SER A 393 -32.71 -11.05 -8.51
CA SER A 393 -32.78 -11.39 -9.94
C SER A 393 -33.01 -10.15 -10.82
N SER A 394 -33.24 -8.98 -10.22
CA SER A 394 -33.43 -7.71 -10.93
C SER A 394 -32.09 -7.05 -11.23
N LEU A 395 -31.72 -7.01 -12.51
CA LEU A 395 -30.50 -6.32 -12.95
C LEU A 395 -30.51 -4.83 -12.57
N THR A 396 -31.68 -4.19 -12.50
CA THR A 396 -31.79 -2.79 -12.06
C THR A 396 -31.38 -2.63 -10.59
N GLU A 397 -31.77 -3.55 -9.72
CA GLU A 397 -31.35 -3.55 -8.31
C GLU A 397 -29.86 -3.86 -8.17
N ILE A 398 -29.33 -4.81 -8.96
CA ILE A 398 -27.90 -5.14 -8.99
C ILE A 398 -27.08 -3.93 -9.44
N CYS A 399 -27.38 -3.35 -10.61
CA CYS A 399 -26.69 -2.16 -11.11
C CYS A 399 -26.83 -0.99 -10.12
N GLY A 400 -28.00 -0.81 -9.51
CA GLY A 400 -28.28 0.28 -8.56
C GLY A 400 -27.52 0.21 -7.23
N ASN A 401 -27.09 -0.98 -6.81
CA ASN A 401 -26.35 -1.21 -5.55
C ASN A 401 -24.86 -1.55 -5.78
N ALA A 402 -24.36 -1.41 -7.01
CA ALA A 402 -22.95 -1.62 -7.30
C ALA A 402 -22.07 -0.53 -6.69
N ASP A 403 -20.88 -0.91 -6.21
CA ASP A 403 -19.86 0.03 -5.75
C ASP A 403 -18.81 0.21 -6.85
N GLN A 404 -18.87 1.34 -7.54
CA GLN A 404 -17.94 1.66 -8.63
C GLN A 404 -16.47 1.79 -8.20
N GLU A 405 -16.19 2.15 -6.94
CA GLU A 405 -14.80 2.24 -6.44
C GLU A 405 -14.25 0.86 -6.12
N ALA A 406 -15.07 -0.01 -5.51
CA ALA A 406 -14.71 -1.41 -5.29
C ALA A 406 -14.48 -2.15 -6.62
N ILE A 407 -15.35 -1.94 -7.62
CA ILE A 407 -15.17 -2.46 -8.98
C ILE A 407 -13.86 -1.95 -9.58
N THR A 408 -13.62 -0.64 -9.53
CA THR A 408 -12.40 -0.02 -10.07
C THR A 408 -11.14 -0.59 -9.42
N SER A 409 -11.14 -0.73 -8.09
CA SER A 409 -10.05 -1.33 -7.33
C SER A 409 -9.77 -2.78 -7.73
N LEU A 410 -10.81 -3.60 -7.90
CA LEU A 410 -10.64 -4.99 -8.34
C LEU A 410 -10.11 -5.07 -9.78
N VAL A 411 -10.64 -4.25 -10.69
CA VAL A 411 -10.17 -4.17 -12.08
C VAL A 411 -8.71 -3.72 -12.13
N ALA A 412 -8.28 -2.78 -11.28
CA ALA A 412 -6.89 -2.36 -11.18
C ALA A 412 -5.95 -3.50 -10.79
N LYS A 413 -6.35 -4.33 -9.82
CA LYS A 413 -5.59 -5.51 -9.40
C LYS A 413 -5.44 -6.52 -10.56
N MET A 414 -6.54 -6.80 -11.27
CA MET A 414 -6.54 -7.69 -12.43
C MET A 414 -5.71 -7.15 -13.60
N ALA A 415 -5.82 -5.85 -13.89
CA ALA A 415 -5.08 -5.18 -14.95
C ALA A 415 -3.58 -5.15 -14.64
N ALA A 416 -3.20 -4.97 -13.38
CA ALA A 416 -1.81 -5.01 -12.95
C ALA A 416 -1.18 -6.40 -13.17
N GLU A 417 -1.89 -7.48 -12.79
CA GLU A 417 -1.44 -8.84 -13.05
C GLU A 417 -1.33 -9.15 -14.55
N ARG A 418 -2.35 -8.78 -15.33
CA ARG A 418 -2.35 -8.95 -16.80
C ARG A 418 -1.21 -8.18 -17.48
N SER A 419 -0.82 -7.01 -16.96
CA SER A 419 0.30 -6.22 -17.49
C SER A 419 1.66 -6.89 -17.27
N MET A 420 1.79 -7.71 -16.23
CA MET A 420 3.02 -8.44 -15.91
C MET A 420 3.13 -9.78 -16.64
N THR A 421 2.00 -10.39 -17.06
CA THR A 421 1.97 -11.72 -17.69
C THR A 421 1.68 -11.71 -19.18
N SER A 422 0.95 -10.71 -19.66
CA SER A 422 0.56 -10.55 -21.06
C SER A 422 1.12 -9.23 -21.60
N SER A 423 0.29 -8.19 -21.79
CA SER A 423 0.78 -6.86 -22.18
C SER A 423 -0.05 -5.74 -21.56
N ILE A 424 0.55 -4.56 -21.50
CA ILE A 424 -0.13 -3.33 -21.07
C ILE A 424 -1.29 -2.96 -22.02
N TYR A 425 -1.18 -3.28 -23.31
CA TYR A 425 -2.21 -3.01 -24.31
C TYR A 425 -3.45 -3.88 -24.06
N GLU A 426 -3.25 -5.17 -23.82
CA GLU A 426 -4.37 -6.06 -23.45
C GLU A 426 -5.05 -5.64 -22.15
N ALA A 427 -4.30 -5.15 -21.16
CA ALA A 427 -4.88 -4.61 -19.94
C ALA A 427 -5.74 -3.36 -20.22
N ARG A 428 -5.30 -2.46 -21.09
CA ARG A 428 -6.05 -1.25 -21.51
C ARG A 428 -7.34 -1.59 -22.26
N ASP A 429 -7.25 -2.54 -23.18
CA ASP A 429 -8.42 -3.02 -23.93
C ASP A 429 -9.42 -3.68 -22.99
N ALA A 430 -8.95 -4.51 -22.06
CA ALA A 430 -9.80 -5.11 -21.03
C ALA A 430 -10.53 -4.06 -20.18
N MET A 431 -9.84 -3.00 -19.71
CA MET A 431 -10.46 -1.90 -18.97
C MET A 431 -11.53 -1.15 -19.78
N SER A 432 -11.28 -0.94 -21.07
CA SER A 432 -12.27 -0.33 -21.97
C SER A 432 -13.49 -1.24 -22.14
N ASN A 433 -13.26 -2.55 -22.27
CA ASN A 433 -14.33 -3.55 -22.37
C ASN A 433 -15.16 -3.64 -21.08
N VAL A 434 -14.55 -3.54 -19.90
CA VAL A 434 -15.31 -3.46 -18.62
C VAL A 434 -16.33 -2.31 -18.65
N SER A 435 -15.92 -1.12 -19.14
CA SER A 435 -16.85 0.00 -19.30
C SER A 435 -17.97 -0.33 -20.29
N CYS A 436 -17.64 -0.90 -21.44
CA CYS A 436 -18.65 -1.31 -22.42
C CYS A 436 -19.64 -2.33 -21.84
N ASP A 437 -19.15 -3.40 -21.23
CA ASP A 437 -19.95 -4.54 -20.79
C ASP A 437 -20.92 -4.14 -19.66
N ILE A 438 -20.44 -3.40 -18.66
CA ILE A 438 -21.27 -2.91 -17.56
C ILE A 438 -22.38 -1.98 -18.10
N LEU A 439 -22.02 -1.02 -18.95
CA LEU A 439 -23.00 -0.09 -19.50
C LEU A 439 -24.00 -0.79 -20.44
N LYS A 440 -23.53 -1.70 -21.29
CA LYS A 440 -24.38 -2.48 -22.22
C LYS A 440 -25.37 -3.34 -21.43
N ALA A 441 -24.95 -3.96 -20.33
CA ALA A 441 -25.83 -4.67 -19.42
C ALA A 441 -26.90 -3.75 -18.81
N CYS A 442 -26.53 -2.64 -18.17
CA CYS A 442 -27.53 -1.78 -17.52
C CYS A 442 -28.47 -1.05 -18.52
N LEU A 443 -28.04 -0.86 -19.78
CA LEU A 443 -28.87 -0.27 -20.85
C LEU A 443 -29.84 -1.28 -21.47
N SER A 444 -29.55 -2.59 -21.43
CA SER A 444 -30.41 -3.64 -22.00
C SER A 444 -31.83 -3.66 -21.40
N ASN A 445 -31.98 -3.21 -20.16
CA ASN A 445 -33.27 -3.04 -19.49
C ASN A 445 -34.03 -1.76 -19.85
N ASN A 446 -33.38 -0.78 -20.50
CA ASN A 446 -33.92 0.56 -20.77
C ASN A 446 -34.09 0.86 -22.28
N ILE A 447 -34.18 -0.17 -23.12
CA ILE A 447 -34.28 -0.05 -24.59
C ILE A 447 -35.57 0.65 -25.04
N SER A 448 -36.59 0.74 -24.20
CA SER A 448 -37.82 1.49 -24.46
C SER A 448 -37.61 3.00 -24.23
N ASN A 449 -37.27 3.69 -25.32
CA ASN A 449 -37.16 5.16 -25.47
C ASN A 449 -35.88 5.83 -24.93
N ARG A 450 -34.84 5.91 -25.77
CA ARG A 450 -34.05 7.13 -26.11
C ARG A 450 -32.74 6.71 -26.79
N ALA A 451 -32.73 6.69 -28.13
CA ALA A 451 -31.56 6.33 -28.95
C ALA A 451 -30.31 7.26 -28.80
N PHE A 452 -30.37 8.24 -27.89
CA PHE A 452 -29.38 9.33 -27.80
C PHE A 452 -28.77 9.55 -26.41
N SER A 453 -29.20 8.86 -25.34
CA SER A 453 -28.69 9.07 -23.98
C SER A 453 -28.19 7.79 -23.32
N LEU A 454 -26.95 7.80 -22.82
CA LEU A 454 -26.39 6.77 -21.92
C LEU A 454 -27.02 6.94 -20.52
N LEU A 455 -28.16 6.30 -20.29
CA LEU A 455 -28.81 6.31 -18.97
C LEU A 455 -28.24 5.18 -18.11
N VAL A 456 -27.38 5.56 -17.16
CA VAL A 456 -26.68 4.63 -16.28
C VAL A 456 -27.06 4.96 -14.83
N PRO A 457 -27.26 3.96 -13.95
CA PRO A 457 -27.49 4.19 -12.54
C PRO A 457 -26.39 5.03 -11.90
N TYR A 458 -26.75 5.83 -10.89
CA TYR A 458 -25.83 6.72 -10.19
C TYR A 458 -24.60 5.99 -9.65
N SER A 459 -24.79 4.77 -9.14
CA SER A 459 -23.79 3.83 -8.64
C SER A 459 -22.67 3.47 -9.62
N LEU A 460 -22.93 3.56 -10.93
CA LEU A 460 -22.00 3.14 -11.99
C LEU A 460 -21.60 4.27 -12.94
N ARG A 461 -22.08 5.50 -12.70
CA ARG A 461 -21.92 6.63 -13.64
C ARG A 461 -20.46 7.03 -13.86
N LEU A 462 -19.58 6.80 -12.88
CA LEU A 462 -18.16 7.17 -12.96
C LEU A 462 -17.27 6.03 -13.45
N ILE A 463 -17.81 4.82 -13.70
CA ILE A 463 -17.00 3.69 -14.22
C ILE A 463 -16.20 4.09 -15.46
N PRO A 464 -16.77 4.74 -16.50
CA PRO A 464 -15.99 5.12 -17.67
C PRO A 464 -14.91 6.16 -17.35
N LEU A 465 -15.16 7.05 -16.38
CA LEU A 465 -14.19 8.06 -15.96
C LEU A 465 -13.01 7.39 -15.25
N TYR A 466 -13.28 6.48 -14.32
CA TYR A 466 -12.26 5.76 -13.57
C TYR A 466 -11.43 4.84 -14.48
N MET A 467 -12.06 4.09 -15.40
CA MET A 467 -11.32 3.28 -16.38
C MET A 467 -10.42 4.13 -17.28
N LEU A 468 -10.90 5.29 -17.76
CA LEU A 468 -10.07 6.22 -18.53
C LEU A 468 -8.89 6.76 -17.71
N SER A 469 -9.14 7.11 -16.46
CA SER A 469 -8.13 7.64 -15.55
C SER A 469 -7.04 6.61 -15.26
N MET A 470 -7.43 5.34 -15.07
CA MET A 470 -6.49 4.22 -14.99
C MET A 470 -5.65 4.08 -16.27
N ILE A 471 -6.28 4.08 -17.45
CA ILE A 471 -5.57 3.99 -18.75
C ILE A 471 -4.53 5.11 -18.94
N LYS A 472 -4.77 6.28 -18.34
CA LYS A 472 -3.85 7.44 -18.37
C LYS A 472 -2.80 7.46 -17.26
N SER A 473 -2.98 6.66 -16.21
CA SER A 473 -2.06 6.60 -15.07
C SER A 473 -0.68 6.05 -15.44
N THR A 474 0.33 6.32 -14.62
CA THR A 474 1.71 5.81 -14.82
C THR A 474 1.77 4.27 -14.96
N ALA A 475 0.86 3.56 -14.28
CA ALA A 475 0.74 2.10 -14.35
C ALA A 475 0.39 1.58 -15.76
N PHE A 476 -0.54 2.26 -16.46
CA PHE A 476 -1.15 1.73 -17.68
C PHE A 476 -1.03 2.63 -18.93
N ARG A 477 -0.43 3.83 -18.80
CA ARG A 477 -0.21 4.72 -19.94
C ARG A 477 0.74 4.09 -20.96
N ALA A 478 0.37 4.15 -22.23
CA ALA A 478 1.17 3.68 -23.36
C ALA A 478 1.77 4.86 -24.14
N GLY A 479 2.92 4.64 -24.79
CA GLY A 479 3.51 5.59 -25.74
C GLY A 479 4.20 6.82 -25.12
N SER A 480 4.30 6.89 -23.78
CA SER A 480 5.04 7.93 -23.06
C SER A 480 6.25 7.32 -22.38
N ALA A 481 7.37 8.05 -22.33
CA ALA A 481 8.56 7.64 -21.58
C ALA A 481 8.29 7.67 -20.06
N SER A 482 7.74 6.58 -19.51
CA SER A 482 7.84 6.26 -18.08
C SER A 482 9.17 5.53 -17.84
N ARG A 483 9.81 5.78 -16.70
CA ARG A 483 10.84 4.83 -16.23
C ARG A 483 10.15 3.50 -15.94
N ILE A 484 10.80 2.40 -16.33
CA ILE A 484 10.22 1.07 -16.16
C ILE A 484 9.99 0.73 -14.69
N ASP A 485 10.87 1.18 -13.80
CA ASP A 485 10.75 0.99 -12.35
C ASP A 485 9.56 1.77 -11.77
N ASP A 486 9.35 3.04 -12.19
CA ASP A 486 8.17 3.81 -11.79
C ASP A 486 6.89 3.03 -12.16
N ARG A 487 6.82 2.51 -13.39
CA ARG A 487 5.65 1.74 -13.82
C ARG A 487 5.48 0.47 -12.99
N ALA A 488 6.55 -0.31 -12.81
CA ALA A 488 6.52 -1.52 -12.00
C ALA A 488 6.02 -1.21 -10.57
N PHE A 489 6.46 -0.10 -9.99
CA PHE A 489 6.04 0.34 -8.67
C PHE A 489 4.53 0.67 -8.62
N TYR A 490 4.01 1.47 -9.56
CA TYR A 490 2.57 1.76 -9.60
C TYR A 490 1.72 0.50 -9.85
N LEU A 491 2.24 -0.49 -10.59
CA LEU A 491 1.58 -1.80 -10.72
C LEU A 491 1.57 -2.57 -9.37
N GLU A 492 2.63 -2.50 -8.57
CA GLU A 492 2.63 -3.02 -7.20
C GLU A 492 1.60 -2.31 -6.31
N LEU A 493 1.53 -0.98 -6.35
CA LEU A 493 0.54 -0.21 -5.58
C LEU A 493 -0.91 -0.61 -5.91
N CYS A 494 -1.22 -0.86 -7.19
CA CYS A 494 -2.54 -1.36 -7.59
C CYS A 494 -2.91 -2.66 -6.87
N LYS A 495 -1.93 -3.55 -6.65
CA LYS A 495 -2.14 -4.84 -6.00
C LYS A 495 -2.35 -4.71 -4.49
N THR A 496 -1.70 -3.78 -3.82
CA THR A 496 -1.61 -3.76 -2.34
C THR A 496 -2.40 -2.65 -1.65
N LEU A 497 -2.64 -1.51 -2.32
CA LEU A 497 -3.26 -0.36 -1.65
C LEU A 497 -4.75 -0.56 -1.36
N PRO A 498 -5.24 -0.01 -0.23
CA PRO A 498 -6.66 0.18 0.04
C PRO A 498 -7.35 1.01 -1.04
N THR A 499 -8.63 0.71 -1.28
CA THR A 499 -9.43 1.33 -2.34
C THR A 499 -9.38 2.85 -2.32
N GLN A 500 -9.52 3.48 -1.15
CA GLN A 500 -9.47 4.94 -1.02
C GLN A 500 -8.17 5.55 -1.57
N TYR A 501 -7.01 5.01 -1.19
CA TYR A 501 -5.71 5.52 -1.66
C TYR A 501 -5.43 5.16 -3.11
N LEU A 502 -5.92 4.00 -3.55
CA LEU A 502 -5.85 3.62 -4.96
C LEU A 502 -6.67 4.56 -5.85
N MET A 503 -7.84 5.01 -5.38
CA MET A 503 -8.62 6.04 -6.09
C MET A 503 -7.86 7.37 -6.17
N GLN A 504 -7.14 7.78 -5.12
CA GLN A 504 -6.30 8.98 -5.14
C GLN A 504 -5.12 8.90 -6.14
N ILE A 505 -4.66 7.70 -6.51
CA ILE A 505 -3.67 7.52 -7.59
C ILE A 505 -4.29 7.79 -8.96
N PHE A 506 -5.52 7.34 -9.19
CA PHE A 506 -6.17 7.42 -10.50
C PHE A 506 -6.89 8.74 -10.73
N TYR A 507 -7.66 9.20 -9.75
CA TYR A 507 -8.46 10.43 -9.80
C TYR A 507 -8.25 11.23 -8.50
N PRO A 508 -7.09 11.91 -8.34
CA PRO A 508 -6.81 12.74 -7.17
C PRO A 508 -7.80 13.90 -7.02
N ASP A 509 -7.84 14.48 -5.81
CA ASP A 509 -8.72 15.61 -5.52
C ASP A 509 -8.03 16.94 -5.87
N LEU A 510 -8.71 17.81 -6.60
CA LEU A 510 -8.23 19.15 -6.99
C LEU A 510 -9.05 20.23 -6.29
N TYR A 511 -8.35 21.11 -5.55
CA TYR A 511 -8.94 22.15 -4.70
C TYR A 511 -8.45 23.54 -5.13
N PRO A 512 -9.35 24.49 -5.44
CA PRO A 512 -8.98 25.89 -5.70
C PRO A 512 -8.68 26.62 -4.39
N LEU A 513 -7.39 26.85 -4.10
CA LEU A 513 -6.94 27.55 -2.89
C LEU A 513 -7.29 29.03 -2.89
N HIS A 514 -7.23 29.67 -4.05
CA HIS A 514 -7.52 31.10 -4.19
C HIS A 514 -8.96 31.49 -3.82
N THR A 515 -9.87 30.52 -3.68
CA THR A 515 -11.27 30.73 -3.25
C THR A 515 -11.57 30.13 -1.87
N ILE A 516 -10.55 29.81 -1.05
CA ILE A 516 -10.74 29.15 0.24
C ILE A 516 -11.61 29.95 1.22
N GLU A 517 -11.64 31.28 1.11
CA GLU A 517 -12.45 32.12 2.00
C GLU A 517 -13.92 32.21 1.56
N ASP A 518 -14.18 32.12 0.25
CA ASP A 518 -15.52 32.34 -0.32
C ASP A 518 -16.31 31.04 -0.54
N LYS A 519 -15.61 29.95 -0.90
CA LYS A 519 -16.21 28.71 -1.42
C LYS A 519 -15.68 27.48 -0.71
N SER A 520 -15.74 27.52 0.62
CA SER A 520 -15.35 26.38 1.47
C SER A 520 -16.53 25.86 2.28
N GLN A 521 -16.54 24.55 2.47
CA GLN A 521 -17.27 23.93 3.56
C GLN A 521 -16.52 24.23 4.87
N ILE A 522 -17.24 24.71 5.88
CA ILE A 522 -16.67 25.00 7.20
C ILE A 522 -17.03 23.86 8.13
N ILE A 523 -16.00 23.26 8.75
CA ILE A 523 -16.13 22.26 9.80
C ILE A 523 -15.60 22.87 11.09
N GLN A 524 -16.38 22.83 12.16
CA GLN A 524 -15.91 23.24 13.48
C GLN A 524 -15.04 22.15 14.09
N ASP A 525 -13.81 22.50 14.48
CA ASP A 525 -12.88 21.64 15.19
C ASP A 525 -12.48 22.30 16.52
N GLY A 526 -13.28 22.06 17.56
CA GLY A 526 -13.11 22.76 18.84
C GLY A 526 -13.45 24.25 18.72
N GLU A 527 -12.47 25.11 19.01
CA GLU A 527 -12.56 26.57 18.87
C GLU A 527 -12.12 27.07 17.47
N ASP A 528 -11.51 26.21 16.65
CA ASP A 528 -11.00 26.55 15.32
C ASP A 528 -11.99 26.18 14.20
N GLU A 529 -11.91 26.92 13.09
CA GLU A 529 -12.69 26.67 11.88
C GLU A 529 -11.80 26.07 10.78
N LEU A 530 -12.13 24.84 10.35
CA LEU A 530 -11.49 24.19 9.20
C LEU A 530 -12.26 24.53 7.92
N HIS A 531 -11.58 25.21 6.99
CA HIS A 531 -12.11 25.55 5.68
C HIS A 531 -11.65 24.54 4.62
N ILE A 532 -12.60 23.79 4.04
CA ILE A 532 -12.34 22.81 2.98
C ILE A 532 -12.90 23.36 1.65
N PRO A 533 -12.04 23.75 0.69
CA PRO A 533 -12.50 24.21 -0.62
C PRO A 533 -13.33 23.15 -1.36
N GLN A 534 -14.28 23.59 -2.19
CA GLN A 534 -15.02 22.66 -3.05
C GLN A 534 -14.12 22.06 -4.13
N ARG A 535 -14.13 20.73 -4.25
CA ARG A 535 -13.40 20.00 -5.30
C ARG A 535 -13.87 20.38 -6.70
N VAL A 536 -12.93 20.47 -7.64
CA VAL A 536 -13.18 20.69 -9.07
C VAL A 536 -12.68 19.50 -9.89
N HIS A 537 -13.22 19.34 -11.09
CA HIS A 537 -12.83 18.22 -11.97
C HIS A 537 -11.40 18.39 -12.47
N LEU A 538 -10.76 17.26 -12.78
CA LEU A 538 -9.39 17.17 -13.29
C LEU A 538 -9.28 17.54 -14.78
N SER A 539 -9.65 18.77 -15.12
CA SER A 539 -9.51 19.37 -16.45
C SER A 539 -8.84 20.73 -16.35
N PHE A 540 -7.97 21.04 -17.30
CA PHE A 540 -7.32 22.33 -17.46
C PHE A 540 -8.32 23.47 -17.63
N ARG A 541 -9.57 23.18 -18.05
CA ARG A 541 -10.65 24.18 -18.09
C ARG A 541 -11.00 24.78 -16.72
N ASN A 542 -10.68 24.08 -15.64
CA ASN A 542 -10.89 24.55 -14.26
C ASN A 542 -9.66 25.26 -13.68
N ILE A 543 -8.57 25.35 -14.45
CA ILE A 543 -7.32 26.02 -14.06
C ILE A 543 -7.29 27.42 -14.69
N ASP A 544 -7.30 28.45 -13.83
CA ASP A 544 -7.17 29.85 -14.19
C ASP A 544 -5.76 30.33 -13.86
N SER A 545 -5.17 31.14 -14.74
CA SER A 545 -3.89 31.80 -14.51
C SER A 545 -3.89 32.71 -13.27
N HIS A 546 -5.04 33.19 -12.81
CA HIS A 546 -5.17 34.01 -11.60
C HIS A 546 -5.32 33.18 -10.32
N GLY A 547 -5.40 31.85 -10.45
CA GLY A 547 -5.66 30.94 -9.35
C GLY A 547 -4.42 30.29 -8.76
N ALA A 548 -4.59 29.78 -7.54
CA ALA A 548 -3.71 28.80 -6.91
C ALA A 548 -4.53 27.54 -6.59
N TYR A 549 -3.90 26.36 -6.68
CA TYR A 549 -4.58 25.07 -6.58
C TYR A 549 -3.78 24.06 -5.77
N ILE A 550 -4.45 23.25 -4.96
CA ILE A 550 -3.90 22.01 -4.38
C ILE A 550 -4.41 20.84 -5.20
N LEU A 551 -3.49 19.97 -5.63
CA LEU A 551 -3.79 18.65 -6.14
C LEU A 551 -3.30 17.62 -5.12
N ASP A 552 -4.25 16.97 -4.45
CA ASP A 552 -3.99 15.97 -3.42
C ASP A 552 -3.89 14.57 -4.04
N THR A 553 -2.66 14.07 -4.16
CA THR A 553 -2.37 12.73 -4.68
C THR A 553 -1.92 11.79 -3.55
N SER A 554 -1.78 10.50 -3.84
CA SER A 554 -1.37 9.52 -2.82
C SER A 554 0.03 9.75 -2.23
N GLU A 555 1.00 10.28 -3.00
CA GLU A 555 2.42 10.38 -2.60
C GLU A 555 2.89 11.83 -2.45
N TYR A 556 2.24 12.76 -3.15
CA TYR A 556 2.57 14.17 -3.13
C TYR A 556 1.33 15.06 -3.02
N ILE A 557 1.47 16.19 -2.34
CA ILE A 557 0.53 17.31 -2.47
C ILE A 557 1.19 18.34 -3.37
N TYR A 558 0.64 18.53 -4.57
CA TYR A 558 1.13 19.54 -5.49
C TYR A 558 0.40 20.86 -5.28
N ILE A 559 1.14 21.96 -5.10
CA ILE A 559 0.58 23.30 -5.04
C ILE A 559 0.94 24.04 -6.32
N TYR A 560 -0.03 24.27 -7.18
CA TYR A 560 0.16 24.91 -8.47
C TYR A 560 -0.22 26.40 -8.40
N ILE A 561 0.72 27.27 -8.76
CA ILE A 561 0.54 28.72 -8.71
C ILE A 561 0.45 29.28 -10.13
N GLY A 562 -0.71 29.85 -10.48
CA GLY A 562 -0.95 30.49 -11.76
C GLY A 562 -0.13 31.77 -11.95
N LYS A 563 0.28 32.06 -13.18
CA LYS A 563 1.17 33.18 -13.52
C LYS A 563 0.60 34.57 -13.19
N ALA A 564 -0.72 34.71 -13.22
CA ALA A 564 -1.44 35.96 -12.98
C ALA A 564 -2.10 35.99 -11.58
N VAL A 565 -1.67 35.13 -10.65
CA VAL A 565 -2.16 35.14 -9.27
C VAL A 565 -1.97 36.52 -8.63
N SER A 566 -2.93 36.96 -7.82
CA SER A 566 -2.86 38.29 -7.21
C SER A 566 -1.65 38.43 -6.27
N ASP A 567 -1.00 39.59 -6.30
CA ASP A 567 0.11 39.92 -5.39
C ASP A 567 -0.31 39.83 -3.91
N HIS A 568 -1.57 40.14 -3.59
CA HIS A 568 -2.15 39.97 -2.25
C HIS A 568 -2.09 38.51 -1.77
N PHE A 569 -2.47 37.55 -2.63
CA PHE A 569 -2.37 36.13 -2.30
C PHE A 569 -0.91 35.72 -2.12
N VAL A 570 -0.02 36.14 -3.03
CA VAL A 570 1.40 35.80 -2.98
C VAL A 570 2.06 36.34 -1.70
N GLN A 571 1.75 37.58 -1.32
CA GLN A 571 2.28 38.19 -0.11
C GLN A 571 1.79 37.48 1.15
N ASN A 572 0.49 37.19 1.25
CA ASN A 572 -0.09 36.57 2.44
C ASN A 572 0.22 35.07 2.57
N VAL A 573 0.57 34.37 1.48
CA VAL A 573 0.82 32.92 1.50
C VAL A 573 2.31 32.58 1.41
N PHE A 574 3.11 33.37 0.69
CA PHE A 574 4.53 33.09 0.43
C PHE A 574 5.48 34.16 0.96
N ASN A 575 4.98 35.27 1.52
CA ASN A 575 5.78 36.39 2.01
C ASN A 575 6.73 37.00 0.96
N VAL A 576 6.29 37.02 -0.31
CA VAL A 576 6.99 37.71 -1.40
C VAL A 576 6.05 38.66 -2.14
N GLN A 577 6.60 39.69 -2.77
CA GLN A 577 5.79 40.81 -3.31
C GLN A 577 5.02 40.45 -4.57
N THR A 578 5.56 39.58 -5.44
CA THR A 578 4.97 39.26 -6.75
C THR A 578 5.27 37.82 -7.13
N PHE A 579 4.50 37.28 -8.09
CA PHE A 579 4.72 35.93 -8.65
C PHE A 579 6.16 35.70 -9.12
N SER A 580 6.81 36.71 -9.73
CA SER A 580 8.17 36.56 -10.26
C SER A 580 9.23 36.34 -9.17
N ALA A 581 8.96 36.75 -7.93
CA ALA A 581 9.85 36.54 -6.79
C ALA A 581 9.73 35.13 -6.18
N LEU A 582 8.71 34.34 -6.56
CA LEU A 582 8.59 32.96 -6.12
C LEU A 582 9.67 32.09 -6.78
N PRO A 583 10.27 31.14 -6.05
CA PRO A 583 11.12 30.12 -6.68
C PRO A 583 10.29 29.30 -7.67
N PHE A 584 10.93 28.78 -8.73
CA PHE A 584 10.25 27.92 -9.72
C PHE A 584 9.62 26.70 -9.07
N ASP A 585 10.32 26.11 -8.09
CA ASP A 585 9.88 25.00 -7.27
C ASP A 585 10.23 25.26 -5.81
N SER A 586 9.33 24.89 -4.90
CA SER A 586 9.55 24.87 -3.45
C SER A 586 8.92 23.61 -2.86
N TYR A 587 9.36 23.21 -1.67
CA TYR A 587 8.89 21.99 -0.99
C TYR A 587 8.28 22.26 0.38
N SER A 588 8.23 23.52 0.80
CA SER A 588 7.57 23.93 2.04
C SER A 588 6.87 25.26 1.85
N LEU A 589 5.78 25.43 2.61
CA LEU A 589 5.02 26.66 2.67
C LEU A 589 5.47 27.45 3.91
N PRO A 590 5.75 28.76 3.82
CA PRO A 590 6.12 29.53 5.00
C PRO A 590 4.93 29.68 5.94
N GLU A 591 5.19 29.57 7.25
CA GLU A 591 4.20 29.86 8.29
C GLU A 591 4.15 31.37 8.53
N LEU A 592 2.98 31.97 8.30
CA LEU A 592 2.78 33.41 8.40
C LEU A 592 1.59 33.71 9.32
N GLU A 593 1.73 34.74 10.15
CA GLU A 593 0.69 35.19 11.09
C GLU A 593 -0.38 36.03 10.38
N ASN A 594 -1.11 35.43 9.43
CA ASN A 594 -2.28 36.03 8.81
C ASN A 594 -3.39 35.00 8.56
N PRO A 595 -4.67 35.43 8.49
CA PRO A 595 -5.80 34.52 8.39
C PRO A 595 -5.76 33.58 7.18
N LEU A 596 -5.28 34.05 6.02
CA LEU A 596 -5.24 33.25 4.81
C LEU A 596 -4.18 32.14 4.91
N SER A 597 -2.98 32.46 5.39
CA SER A 597 -1.92 31.48 5.61
C SER A 597 -2.35 30.41 6.61
N MET A 598 -2.93 30.82 7.75
CA MET A 598 -3.43 29.89 8.78
C MET A 598 -4.49 28.93 8.23
N LYS A 599 -5.46 29.43 7.46
CA LYS A 599 -6.49 28.57 6.83
C LYS A 599 -5.90 27.55 5.87
N ILE A 600 -4.91 27.95 5.05
CA ILE A 600 -4.25 27.04 4.11
C ILE A 600 -3.43 25.99 4.84
N HIS A 601 -2.69 26.37 5.88
CA HIS A 601 -1.94 25.43 6.72
C HIS A 601 -2.85 24.45 7.44
N ASN A 602 -3.95 24.91 8.04
CA ASN A 602 -4.94 24.02 8.67
C ASN A 602 -5.52 23.02 7.66
N PHE A 603 -5.84 23.47 6.44
CA PHE A 603 -6.32 22.59 5.38
C PHE A 603 -5.25 21.58 4.93
N LEU A 604 -3.99 22.00 4.75
CA LEU A 604 -2.87 21.11 4.45
C LEU A 604 -2.65 20.08 5.55
N SER A 605 -2.63 20.50 6.82
CA SER A 605 -2.51 19.61 7.98
C SER A 605 -3.66 18.60 8.01
N TYR A 606 -4.89 19.02 7.72
CA TYR A 606 -6.03 18.11 7.60
C TYR A 606 -5.79 17.03 6.54
N LEU A 607 -5.36 17.41 5.33
CA LEU A 607 -5.06 16.46 4.25
C LEU A 607 -3.91 15.50 4.60
N ILE A 608 -2.87 15.98 5.30
CA ILE A 608 -1.72 15.18 5.71
C ILE A 608 -2.11 14.22 6.84
N GLN A 609 -2.91 14.65 7.81
CA GLN A 609 -3.32 13.83 8.95
C GLN A 609 -4.42 12.82 8.59
N SER A 610 -5.18 13.04 7.51
CA SER A 610 -6.22 12.13 7.06
C SER A 610 -5.70 10.84 6.44
N ARG A 611 -4.38 10.70 6.25
CA ARG A 611 -3.75 9.53 5.65
C ARG A 611 -2.73 8.88 6.59
N PRO A 612 -2.55 7.55 6.51
CA PRO A 612 -1.58 6.83 7.32
C PRO A 612 -0.15 6.90 6.78
N HIS A 613 0.09 7.37 5.55
CA HIS A 613 1.41 7.32 4.88
C HIS A 613 2.01 8.72 4.73
N GLY A 614 3.33 8.79 4.61
CA GLY A 614 4.04 10.04 4.37
C GLY A 614 3.67 10.63 3.01
N VAL A 615 3.54 11.96 2.97
CA VAL A 615 3.30 12.73 1.75
C VAL A 615 4.26 13.91 1.73
N ALA A 616 4.81 14.23 0.56
CA ALA A 616 5.67 15.40 0.38
C ALA A 616 4.93 16.52 -0.33
N ILE A 617 5.24 17.77 0.03
CA ILE A 617 4.68 18.95 -0.62
C ILE A 617 5.60 19.34 -1.79
N HIS A 618 5.01 19.64 -2.95
CA HIS A 618 5.73 20.23 -4.08
C HIS A 618 4.95 21.42 -4.63
N ILE A 619 5.42 22.61 -4.32
CA ILE A 619 4.91 23.87 -4.84
C ILE A 619 5.63 24.17 -6.15
N MET A 620 4.86 24.47 -7.19
CA MET A 620 5.40 24.80 -8.50
C MET A 620 4.68 25.99 -9.12
N ARG A 621 5.46 26.84 -9.80
CA ARG A 621 4.94 27.90 -10.66
C ARG A 621 4.41 27.33 -11.97
N GLU A 622 3.47 28.04 -12.59
CA GLU A 622 2.96 27.72 -13.93
C GLU A 622 4.06 27.61 -15.01
N ASP A 623 5.14 28.37 -14.88
CA ASP A 623 6.29 28.37 -15.79
C ASP A 623 7.46 27.49 -15.32
N SER A 624 7.27 26.64 -14.30
CA SER A 624 8.25 25.63 -13.89
C SER A 624 8.40 24.52 -14.95
N SER A 625 9.62 24.00 -15.11
CA SER A 625 9.88 22.79 -15.91
C SER A 625 9.14 21.56 -15.34
N HIS A 626 8.78 21.58 -14.06
CA HIS A 626 8.06 20.51 -13.38
C HIS A 626 6.53 20.61 -13.50
N ARG A 627 5.99 21.61 -14.21
CA ARG A 627 4.53 21.76 -14.44
C ARG A 627 3.86 20.46 -14.92
N HIS A 628 4.57 19.67 -15.71
CA HIS A 628 4.08 18.39 -16.23
C HIS A 628 3.68 17.38 -15.12
N LEU A 629 4.25 17.50 -13.91
CA LEU A 629 3.91 16.66 -12.76
C LEU A 629 2.50 16.93 -12.24
N PHE A 630 2.01 18.16 -12.37
CA PHE A 630 0.63 18.54 -12.09
C PHE A 630 -0.30 18.21 -13.26
N THR A 631 0.05 18.67 -14.48
CA THR A 631 -0.87 18.57 -15.62
C THR A 631 -1.12 17.14 -16.08
N ARG A 632 -0.23 16.18 -15.77
CA ARG A 632 -0.46 14.75 -16.07
C ARG A 632 -1.68 14.16 -15.36
N TYR A 633 -2.12 14.76 -14.25
CA TYR A 633 -3.30 14.33 -13.51
C TYR A 633 -4.60 14.96 -14.01
N LEU A 634 -4.56 15.86 -15.01
CA LEU A 634 -5.76 16.43 -15.63
C LEU A 634 -6.38 15.41 -16.61
N VAL A 635 -6.84 14.29 -16.06
CA VAL A 635 -7.25 13.07 -16.77
C VAL A 635 -8.54 13.22 -17.58
N ASP A 636 -9.33 14.27 -17.35
CA ASP A 636 -10.51 14.57 -18.16
C ASP A 636 -10.11 15.04 -19.57
N ASP A 637 -8.94 15.64 -19.72
CA ASP A 637 -8.45 16.23 -20.96
C ASP A 637 -7.80 15.20 -21.89
N LYS A 638 -7.62 15.57 -23.16
CA LYS A 638 -6.96 14.72 -24.15
C LYS A 638 -5.45 14.62 -23.84
N SER A 639 -4.89 13.41 -23.92
CA SER A 639 -3.44 13.18 -23.86
C SER A 639 -2.90 12.73 -25.22
N GLU A 640 -1.58 12.69 -25.38
CA GLU A 640 -0.94 12.33 -26.66
C GLU A 640 -1.39 10.95 -27.17
N SER A 641 -1.59 9.99 -26.28
CA SER A 641 -1.90 8.60 -26.63
C SER A 641 -3.34 8.17 -26.29
N THR A 642 -4.17 9.04 -25.70
CA THR A 642 -5.50 8.67 -25.18
C THR A 642 -6.52 9.80 -25.30
N MET A 643 -7.79 9.42 -25.50
CA MET A 643 -8.95 10.31 -25.66
C MET A 643 -9.20 11.21 -24.43
N SER A 644 -9.82 12.37 -24.63
CA SER A 644 -10.50 13.11 -23.54
C SER A 644 -11.70 12.31 -23.01
N TYR A 645 -12.21 12.66 -21.83
CA TYR A 645 -13.36 11.97 -21.26
C TYR A 645 -14.60 12.01 -22.16
N VAL A 646 -14.87 13.15 -22.80
CA VAL A 646 -15.99 13.29 -23.74
C VAL A 646 -15.81 12.43 -24.99
N GLU A 647 -14.60 12.37 -25.55
CA GLU A 647 -14.29 11.48 -26.68
C GLU A 647 -14.40 10.01 -26.27
N PHE A 648 -13.95 9.65 -25.07
CA PHE A 648 -14.04 8.28 -24.55
C PHE A 648 -15.49 7.83 -24.35
N LEU A 649 -16.37 8.68 -23.81
CA LEU A 649 -17.80 8.38 -23.71
C LEU A 649 -18.44 8.16 -25.08
N ARG A 650 -18.03 8.91 -26.11
CA ARG A 650 -18.49 8.70 -27.50
C ARG A 650 -18.00 7.36 -28.05
N TYR A 651 -16.73 7.03 -27.82
CA TYR A 651 -16.16 5.74 -28.19
C TYR A 651 -16.91 4.57 -27.53
N ILE A 652 -17.13 4.61 -26.21
CA ILE A 652 -17.89 3.58 -25.49
C ILE A 652 -19.31 3.47 -26.06
N ARG A 653 -19.98 4.60 -26.33
CA ARG A 653 -21.31 4.59 -26.97
C ARG A 653 -21.29 3.88 -28.32
N GLU A 654 -20.31 4.16 -29.17
CA GLU A 654 -20.17 3.51 -30.48
C GLU A 654 -19.94 2.00 -30.35
N GLN A 655 -19.16 1.56 -29.36
CA GLN A 655 -18.94 0.13 -29.09
C GLN A 655 -20.17 -0.58 -28.52
N ILE A 656 -21.02 0.13 -27.77
CA ILE A 656 -22.28 -0.42 -27.25
C ILE A 656 -23.31 -0.59 -28.36
N VAL A 657 -23.34 0.33 -29.34
CA VAL A 657 -24.29 0.30 -30.47
C VAL A 657 -23.91 -0.76 -31.53
N LYS A 658 -22.61 -1.07 -31.67
CA LYS A 658 -22.12 -2.22 -32.44
C LYS A 658 -22.46 -3.53 -31.74
#